data_AF-A0A2V8NBG3-F1
#
_entry.id   AF-A0A2V8NBG3-F1
#
_cell.length_a   1.000
_cell.length_b   1.000
_cell.length_c   1.000
_cell.angle_alpha   90.00
_cell.angle_beta   90.00
_cell.angle_gamma   90.00
#
_symmetry.space_group_name_H-M   'P 1'
#
loop_
_entity.id
_entity.type
_entity.pdbx_description
1 polymer ?
#
loop_
_entity_poly.entity_id
_entity_poly.type
_entity_poly.pdbx_seq_one_letter_code
_entity_poly.pdbx_strand_id
1 'polypeptide(L)'
;MFISRLDVCPSRHVFRSLRSSFHLLFASVLIALTLFGTKGTAQAATLTVSAGGDLQSALNAAQPGDTILLEAGATFIGTFILPAKSGSDYITIRSSAPDSSLPADGTRISPSYASLLPKVVAPGNGNSAISTAPGAHNYRFIGIEFKPRDASTYSYGLINLGSETYTSLSQVPHDIVIDRCYIHVEATGSTRRGIALNSASTQIINSYIAGFKEVGADSQAIAGWNGPGPYQIINNYLEAAAENVMFGGSDPKIPNLVPSDIQILRNHFSKPLEWRTSSWQIKNLLELKNAQQVTIEGNVFENSWRAAQSGTAIVVTPRNQENTAPWSAVNTVAIRNNVIRHVANAIGVLSTDDTYKSQNTYGVVITNNLCWDIDANNWGGGQGGMFLSLNGPGARDYTVTHNTAVESGMGVSFEANVTVSGLVIRDNLMHWQIIGDGLAGTEALNRFASTTWTTDHDAIIMDDTSYWPGKYPSGNFFPGSYDGVGFTDKTASDYSLKSGSPYKAKASDGTDIGVDQNAVLSALSPADSSSTVKISPTPTPTPTPTPTPTPTPTPTPTPTAETPYKAVTVPGTIEAEDFDNGGEGVAYHDSDPANNGGAYRTTGVDVRAVATASNGFVVFNAVAGEWLKYSFNVAASGTYDFNVRLASSSGGGTFHIEVDGVNVTGTLKAPATGGWQVFQAVTKTGVKLSQGVHVLRLVLDSNGADTVVGDFDAIAITPTPTSPALVSGALTTATTLSANANISTAQIAPLVTSIEQAYSTFLTESSYFTSADGIDKSLRTALYFARASSALSEVDGSSVTVQTRLQITASRLSQAYSLMIPGSNVTSDASAHVTSTAPLIIGSADTRSSASFAPIVSPSSVSTILGDATQSPLSTQTIAASQTVNGKLPYDLGGASVTVGGRAAQVLSVSSSKISFVVPSGLPAGDTEVIVTSQEGYVSRGVVTVAPVAMGIFTKSGSGTGDAVAMDSNGLVSGPFDVTMAYTSSQDKRNRLILYTTGLCSGLTNFDSSNDVTVYGVSIPNLAESINVEARTSSGQVFNLKVEYAGTQGSWIGLDQVNVVLPPELKGAGTVELTLVAGSLRSNTATVNIK
;
A
#
# COMPACT_ATOMS: atom_id res chain seq x y z
N MET A 1 -41.01 31.49 -54.24
CA MET A 1 -42.35 31.05 -54.69
C MET A 1 -43.24 31.01 -53.46
N PHE A 2 -44.32 31.80 -53.38
CA PHE A 2 -45.68 31.43 -53.84
C PHE A 2 -46.20 30.19 -53.08
N ILE A 3 -47.30 30.20 -52.31
CA ILE A 3 -48.46 31.11 -52.15
C ILE A 3 -48.91 31.06 -50.65
N SER A 4 -49.14 32.15 -49.90
CA SER A 4 -50.32 33.05 -49.86
C SER A 4 -51.61 32.36 -49.34
N ARG A 5 -52.53 32.98 -48.56
CA ARG A 5 -52.67 34.27 -47.85
C ARG A 5 -54.01 34.25 -47.07
N LEU A 6 -54.14 34.99 -45.97
CA LEU A 6 -55.43 35.42 -45.36
C LEU A 6 -56.39 34.29 -44.86
N ASP A 7 -57.44 34.52 -44.07
CA ASP A 7 -57.63 35.40 -42.88
C ASP A 7 -58.93 34.98 -42.14
N VAL A 8 -59.24 35.63 -41.01
CA VAL A 8 -60.61 35.78 -40.43
C VAL A 8 -61.42 34.49 -40.11
N CYS A 9 -61.28 34.05 -38.85
CA CYS A 9 -62.37 33.47 -38.03
C CYS A 9 -63.48 34.57 -37.82
N PRO A 10 -64.81 34.31 -37.61
CA PRO A 10 -65.26 33.56 -36.42
C PRO A 10 -66.71 32.94 -36.36
N SER A 11 -66.92 32.14 -35.29
CA SER A 11 -68.19 31.98 -34.53
C SER A 11 -69.31 31.09 -35.15
N ARG A 12 -70.38 30.66 -34.43
CA ARG A 12 -70.90 31.03 -33.08
C ARG A 12 -71.81 29.92 -32.47
N HIS A 13 -72.33 30.18 -31.25
CA HIS A 13 -73.35 29.45 -30.44
C HIS A 13 -72.78 28.45 -29.42
N VAL A 14 -73.20 28.39 -28.14
CA VAL A 14 -74.19 29.14 -27.30
C VAL A 14 -73.85 28.89 -25.79
N PHE A 15 -74.33 29.50 -24.69
CA PHE A 15 -75.45 30.42 -24.35
C PHE A 15 -75.16 31.13 -22.98
N ARG A 16 -75.83 32.28 -22.71
CA ARG A 16 -76.03 32.95 -21.39
C ARG A 16 -74.78 33.52 -20.64
N SER A 17 -74.86 34.57 -19.80
CA SER A 17 -75.78 35.74 -19.71
C SER A 17 -75.28 36.79 -18.67
N LEU A 18 -75.66 38.07 -18.86
CA LEU A 18 -75.71 39.23 -17.90
C LEU A 18 -74.50 40.19 -17.72
N ARG A 19 -74.67 41.44 -18.21
CA ARG A 19 -74.47 42.80 -17.58
C ARG A 19 -73.10 43.21 -16.94
N SER A 20 -72.66 44.49 -16.90
CA SER A 20 -73.05 45.74 -17.60
C SER A 20 -72.13 46.96 -17.26
N SER A 21 -71.39 47.50 -18.24
CA SER A 21 -71.07 48.95 -18.46
C SER A 21 -70.14 49.80 -17.52
N PHE A 22 -69.63 50.89 -18.13
CA PHE A 22 -68.97 52.11 -17.58
C PHE A 22 -67.42 52.20 -17.45
N HIS A 23 -66.92 53.41 -17.17
CA HIS A 23 -65.63 53.96 -17.64
C HIS A 23 -64.60 54.29 -16.54
N LEU A 24 -63.34 54.44 -16.98
CA LEU A 24 -62.14 55.03 -16.35
C LEU A 24 -62.27 55.64 -14.94
N LEU A 25 -61.41 55.20 -14.01
CA LEU A 25 -60.34 56.02 -13.38
C LEU A 25 -59.53 55.21 -12.33
N PHE A 26 -58.29 55.65 -12.09
CA PHE A 26 -57.37 55.31 -10.98
C PHE A 26 -56.90 53.85 -10.70
N ALA A 27 -55.57 53.76 -10.54
CA ALA A 27 -54.81 52.98 -9.57
C ALA A 27 -55.02 51.46 -9.37
N SER A 28 -53.97 50.73 -9.75
CA SER A 28 -53.13 49.89 -8.87
C SER A 28 -53.68 48.63 -8.18
N VAL A 29 -52.78 47.64 -8.07
CA VAL A 29 -52.93 46.34 -7.36
C VAL A 29 -53.74 45.28 -8.12
N LEU A 30 -53.30 44.02 -7.99
CA LEU A 30 -53.98 42.77 -8.36
C LEU A 30 -54.01 42.28 -9.83
N ILE A 31 -53.01 42.64 -10.66
CA ILE A 31 -52.50 41.72 -11.71
C ILE A 31 -51.00 41.54 -11.51
N ALA A 32 -50.64 40.83 -10.43
CA ALA A 32 -49.27 40.53 -10.03
C ALA A 32 -49.18 39.13 -9.35
N LEU A 33 -49.86 38.15 -9.94
CA LEU A 33 -49.84 36.74 -9.54
C LEU A 33 -50.06 35.86 -10.78
N THR A 34 -49.78 34.56 -10.65
CA THR A 34 -49.88 33.54 -11.72
C THR A 34 -49.08 33.81 -13.01
N LEU A 35 -47.84 34.27 -12.86
CA LEU A 35 -46.77 33.94 -13.81
C LEU A 35 -45.48 33.47 -13.10
N PHE A 36 -45.67 32.75 -11.99
CA PHE A 36 -44.63 31.86 -11.45
C PHE A 36 -44.44 30.69 -12.41
N GLY A 37 -43.66 30.91 -13.46
CA GLY A 37 -43.04 29.82 -14.20
C GLY A 37 -42.23 29.00 -13.21
N THR A 38 -42.49 27.69 -13.15
CA THR A 38 -41.75 26.77 -12.29
C THR A 38 -40.27 26.85 -12.62
N LYS A 39 -39.44 27.34 -11.69
CA LYS A 39 -38.00 27.12 -11.74
C LYS A 39 -37.76 25.63 -11.62
N GLY A 40 -37.70 24.94 -12.75
CA GLY A 40 -37.08 23.62 -12.79
C GLY A 40 -35.65 23.76 -12.29
N THR A 41 -35.27 22.95 -11.32
CA THR A 41 -33.87 22.81 -10.90
C THR A 41 -33.09 22.33 -12.10
N ALA A 42 -32.26 23.22 -12.68
CA ALA A 42 -31.38 22.84 -13.77
C ALA A 42 -30.40 21.78 -13.25
N GLN A 43 -30.44 20.59 -13.85
CA GLN A 43 -29.50 19.53 -13.54
C GLN A 43 -28.12 19.91 -14.07
N ALA A 44 -27.08 19.74 -13.24
CA ALA A 44 -25.69 19.97 -13.64
C ALA A 44 -25.35 19.19 -14.91
N ALA A 45 -24.71 19.85 -15.88
CA ALA A 45 -24.38 19.26 -17.17
C ALA A 45 -22.98 18.63 -17.18
N THR A 46 -22.80 17.60 -18.00
CA THR A 46 -21.48 17.04 -18.33
C THR A 46 -21.07 17.48 -19.73
N LEU A 47 -20.02 18.28 -19.81
CA LEU A 47 -19.42 18.79 -21.04
C LEU A 47 -18.20 17.94 -21.40
N THR A 48 -18.41 16.89 -22.20
CA THR A 48 -17.32 16.02 -22.65
C THR A 48 -16.45 16.71 -23.69
N VAL A 49 -15.13 16.73 -23.48
CA VAL A 49 -14.14 17.24 -24.43
C VAL A 49 -13.23 16.08 -24.87
N SER A 50 -13.47 15.60 -26.09
CA SER A 50 -12.68 14.54 -26.72
C SER A 50 -11.34 15.02 -27.27
N ALA A 51 -10.46 14.08 -27.65
CA ALA A 51 -9.20 14.38 -28.30
C ALA A 51 -9.38 15.30 -29.54
N GLY A 52 -8.67 16.42 -29.56
CA GLY A 52 -8.82 17.46 -30.59
C GLY A 52 -9.99 18.43 -30.39
N GLY A 53 -10.77 18.30 -29.32
CA GLY A 53 -11.83 19.23 -28.93
C GLY A 53 -11.32 20.53 -28.30
N ASP A 54 -12.19 21.55 -28.26
CA ASP A 54 -11.88 22.88 -27.74
C ASP A 54 -12.21 23.02 -26.24
N LEU A 55 -11.18 22.89 -25.41
CA LEU A 55 -11.23 23.09 -23.96
C LEU A 55 -11.55 24.54 -23.56
N GLN A 56 -11.17 25.56 -24.33
CA GLN A 56 -11.51 26.95 -24.00
C GLN A 56 -12.99 27.21 -24.23
N SER A 57 -13.58 26.68 -25.30
CA SER A 57 -15.03 26.76 -25.52
C SER A 57 -15.82 26.03 -24.43
N ALA A 58 -15.33 24.89 -23.93
CA ALA A 58 -15.94 24.20 -22.79
C ALA A 58 -15.89 25.04 -21.50
N LEU A 59 -14.72 25.63 -21.16
CA LEU A 59 -14.56 26.56 -20.02
C LEU A 59 -15.45 27.80 -20.15
N ASN A 60 -15.61 28.33 -21.35
CA ASN A 60 -16.48 29.46 -21.64
C ASN A 60 -17.97 29.10 -21.44
N ALA A 61 -18.38 27.89 -21.87
CA ALA A 61 -19.76 27.42 -21.81
C ALA A 61 -20.23 26.97 -20.41
N ALA A 62 -19.37 26.30 -19.64
CA ALA A 62 -19.72 25.68 -18.35
C ALA A 62 -20.35 26.66 -17.35
N GLN A 63 -21.39 26.25 -16.64
CA GLN A 63 -22.01 26.99 -15.54
C GLN A 63 -21.59 26.39 -14.19
N PRO A 64 -21.65 27.16 -13.08
CA PRO A 64 -21.43 26.64 -11.73
C PRO A 64 -22.20 25.32 -11.48
N GLY A 65 -21.49 24.30 -11.01
CA GLY A 65 -21.99 22.94 -10.83
C GLY A 65 -21.72 21.98 -12.00
N ASP A 66 -21.42 22.46 -13.21
CA ASP A 66 -21.14 21.60 -14.37
C ASP A 66 -19.82 20.83 -14.23
N THR A 67 -19.75 19.66 -14.87
CA THR A 67 -18.53 18.86 -15.01
C THR A 67 -18.00 18.94 -16.44
N ILE A 68 -16.77 19.44 -16.63
CA ILE A 68 -16.02 19.32 -17.88
C ILE A 68 -15.25 18.01 -17.84
N LEU A 69 -15.62 17.06 -18.70
CA LEU A 69 -15.09 15.70 -18.71
C LEU A 69 -14.09 15.54 -19.86
N LEU A 70 -12.79 15.55 -19.54
CA LEU A 70 -11.72 15.47 -20.53
C LEU A 70 -11.33 14.02 -20.82
N GLU A 71 -11.26 13.65 -22.10
CA GLU A 71 -10.93 12.29 -22.53
C GLU A 71 -9.57 11.82 -21.98
N ALA A 72 -9.58 10.68 -21.28
CA ALA A 72 -8.38 10.09 -20.67
C ALA A 72 -7.28 9.83 -21.72
N GLY A 73 -6.06 10.31 -21.44
CA GLY A 73 -4.92 10.21 -22.36
C GLY A 73 -4.90 11.24 -23.50
N ALA A 74 -6.01 11.95 -23.77
CA ALA A 74 -6.05 13.01 -24.77
C ALA A 74 -5.13 14.19 -24.42
N THR A 75 -4.77 15.01 -25.40
CA THR A 75 -3.83 16.14 -25.23
C THR A 75 -4.42 17.44 -25.76
N PHE A 76 -4.45 18.46 -24.90
CA PHE A 76 -4.99 19.79 -25.14
C PHE A 76 -3.87 20.81 -24.99
N ILE A 77 -3.42 21.41 -26.09
CA ILE A 77 -2.27 22.34 -26.09
C ILE A 77 -2.77 23.77 -26.23
N GLY A 78 -2.49 24.63 -25.23
CA GLY A 78 -2.94 26.02 -25.23
C GLY A 78 -2.79 26.71 -23.88
N THR A 79 -2.98 28.03 -23.87
CA THR A 79 -3.09 28.83 -22.65
C THR A 79 -4.57 28.96 -22.31
N PHE A 80 -5.10 28.06 -21.46
CA PHE A 80 -6.53 28.02 -21.16
C PHE A 80 -6.87 28.96 -20.00
N ILE A 81 -7.80 29.88 -20.23
CA ILE A 81 -8.20 30.91 -19.28
C ILE A 81 -9.48 30.45 -18.55
N LEU A 82 -9.44 30.43 -17.22
CA LEU A 82 -10.59 30.25 -16.34
C LEU A 82 -11.33 31.59 -16.19
N PRO A 83 -12.56 31.75 -16.74
CA PRO A 83 -13.33 32.99 -16.60
C PRO A 83 -14.01 33.13 -15.23
N ALA A 84 -14.40 34.36 -14.86
CA ALA A 84 -15.36 34.59 -13.78
C ALA A 84 -16.78 34.13 -14.19
N LYS A 85 -17.57 33.66 -13.21
CA LYS A 85 -18.90 33.04 -13.43
C LYS A 85 -19.88 33.50 -12.35
N SER A 86 -21.17 33.56 -12.65
CA SER A 86 -22.20 33.96 -11.69
C SER A 86 -22.76 32.74 -10.92
N GLY A 87 -22.21 32.45 -9.74
CA GLY A 87 -22.68 31.40 -8.83
C GLY A 87 -21.59 31.03 -7.80
N SER A 88 -21.83 29.97 -7.01
CA SER A 88 -20.91 29.50 -5.97
C SER A 88 -20.57 28.01 -6.06
N ASP A 89 -21.23 27.27 -6.96
CA ASP A 89 -21.02 25.83 -7.13
C ASP A 89 -19.79 25.55 -8.01
N TYR A 90 -19.03 24.51 -7.66
CA TYR A 90 -17.78 24.19 -8.35
C TYR A 90 -18.00 23.72 -9.79
N ILE A 91 -17.29 24.34 -10.73
CA ILE A 91 -17.07 23.77 -12.07
C ILE A 91 -15.95 22.73 -11.93
N THR A 92 -16.25 21.47 -12.22
CA THR A 92 -15.31 20.35 -12.04
C THR A 92 -14.69 19.93 -13.38
N ILE A 93 -13.39 20.14 -13.56
CA ILE A 93 -12.62 19.67 -14.71
C ILE A 93 -11.93 18.35 -14.32
N ARG A 94 -12.29 17.23 -14.94
CA ARG A 94 -11.74 15.91 -14.57
C ARG A 94 -11.45 14.99 -15.75
N SER A 95 -10.59 14.00 -15.52
CA SER A 95 -10.42 12.86 -16.44
C SER A 95 -11.71 12.06 -16.61
N SER A 96 -11.93 11.56 -17.83
CA SER A 96 -12.95 10.57 -18.17
C SER A 96 -12.58 9.14 -17.76
N ALA A 97 -11.40 8.92 -17.17
CA ALA A 97 -11.03 7.65 -16.58
C ALA A 97 -12.00 7.29 -15.43
N PRO A 98 -12.44 6.02 -15.31
CA PRO A 98 -13.26 5.56 -14.19
C PRO A 98 -12.58 5.86 -12.85
N ASP A 99 -13.34 6.25 -11.83
CA ASP A 99 -12.77 6.56 -10.50
C ASP A 99 -12.06 5.37 -9.87
N SER A 100 -12.46 4.13 -10.19
CA SER A 100 -11.77 2.89 -9.80
C SER A 100 -10.40 2.66 -10.47
N SER A 101 -10.03 3.51 -11.43
CA SER A 101 -8.71 3.48 -12.11
C SER A 101 -7.84 4.69 -11.77
N LEU A 102 -8.37 5.67 -11.04
CA LEU A 102 -7.63 6.79 -10.45
C LEU A 102 -7.31 6.48 -8.98
N PRO A 103 -6.44 7.26 -8.32
CA PRO A 103 -6.30 7.15 -6.87
C PRO A 103 -7.64 7.48 -6.20
N ALA A 104 -8.02 6.68 -5.18
CA ALA A 104 -9.16 6.98 -4.33
C ALA A 104 -9.04 8.38 -3.70
N ASP A 105 -10.16 8.97 -3.29
CA ASP A 105 -10.11 10.32 -2.70
C ASP A 105 -9.23 10.34 -1.43
N GLY A 106 -8.61 11.49 -1.15
CA GLY A 106 -7.57 11.62 -0.12
C GLY A 106 -6.26 10.86 -0.38
N THR A 107 -6.15 10.08 -1.47
CA THR A 107 -4.95 9.32 -1.82
C THR A 107 -4.12 10.07 -2.85
N ARG A 108 -2.82 10.27 -2.59
CA ARG A 108 -1.90 10.99 -3.48
C ARG A 108 -1.74 10.26 -4.82
N ILE A 109 -1.79 11.00 -5.93
CA ILE A 109 -1.46 10.46 -7.25
C ILE A 109 0.06 10.27 -7.41
N SER A 110 0.44 9.35 -8.30
CA SER A 110 1.83 9.11 -8.70
C SER A 110 1.97 9.12 -10.23
N PRO A 111 3.19 9.27 -10.79
CA PRO A 111 3.41 9.28 -12.24
C PRO A 111 2.91 8.04 -12.99
N SER A 112 2.71 6.90 -12.32
CA SER A 112 2.18 5.67 -12.95
C SER A 112 0.78 5.83 -13.52
N TYR A 113 0.01 6.81 -13.04
CA TYR A 113 -1.34 7.09 -13.55
C TYR A 113 -1.36 7.90 -14.85
N ALA A 114 -0.22 8.44 -15.34
CA ALA A 114 -0.15 9.38 -16.46
C ALA A 114 -0.75 8.85 -17.79
N SER A 115 -0.88 7.54 -17.98
CA SER A 115 -1.60 6.96 -19.12
C SER A 115 -3.12 7.18 -19.09
N LEU A 116 -3.69 7.41 -17.91
CA LEU A 116 -5.12 7.62 -17.65
C LEU A 116 -5.51 9.10 -17.52
N LEU A 117 -4.52 10.01 -17.58
CA LEU A 117 -4.74 11.45 -17.39
C LEU A 117 -4.82 12.18 -18.74
N PRO A 118 -5.81 13.07 -18.94
CA PRO A 118 -5.78 14.08 -20.00
C PRO A 118 -4.61 15.03 -19.74
N LYS A 119 -3.90 15.41 -20.80
CA LYS A 119 -2.74 16.31 -20.77
C LYS A 119 -3.18 17.72 -21.14
N VAL A 120 -3.10 18.66 -20.19
CA VAL A 120 -3.32 20.08 -20.44
C VAL A 120 -1.95 20.76 -20.51
N VAL A 121 -1.58 21.20 -21.71
CA VAL A 121 -0.20 21.40 -22.13
C VAL A 121 0.11 22.85 -22.46
N ALA A 122 1.13 23.41 -21.81
CA ALA A 122 1.58 24.77 -22.07
C ALA A 122 2.14 24.90 -23.50
N PRO A 123 1.77 25.96 -24.26
CA PRO A 123 2.15 26.10 -25.67
C PRO A 123 3.58 26.63 -25.87
N GLY A 124 4.26 27.04 -24.79
CA GLY A 124 5.63 27.58 -24.81
C GLY A 124 5.70 29.10 -24.77
N ASN A 125 6.88 29.65 -25.09
CA ASN A 125 7.19 31.09 -25.05
C ASN A 125 6.89 31.73 -23.67
N GLY A 126 7.12 31.02 -22.57
CA GLY A 126 6.87 31.50 -21.20
C GLY A 126 5.41 31.33 -20.72
N ASN A 127 4.47 31.00 -21.61
CA ASN A 127 3.04 30.90 -21.28
C ASN A 127 2.71 29.71 -20.38
N SER A 128 1.62 29.85 -19.61
CA SER A 128 1.01 28.81 -18.78
C SER A 128 0.16 27.84 -19.60
N ALA A 129 -0.15 26.68 -19.03
CA ALA A 129 -1.22 25.80 -19.52
C ALA A 129 -2.59 26.28 -19.01
N ILE A 130 -2.66 26.74 -17.76
CA ILE A 130 -3.84 27.33 -17.12
C ILE A 130 -3.51 28.74 -16.62
N SER A 131 -4.43 29.69 -16.86
CA SER A 131 -4.42 31.03 -16.28
C SER A 131 -5.82 31.40 -15.77
N THR A 132 -5.93 32.31 -14.79
CA THR A 132 -7.23 32.85 -14.33
C THR A 132 -7.53 34.23 -14.92
N ALA A 133 -8.78 34.51 -15.24
CA ALA A 133 -9.28 35.89 -15.35
C ALA A 133 -9.34 36.55 -13.95
N PRO A 134 -9.36 37.90 -13.86
CA PRO A 134 -9.59 38.59 -12.59
C PRO A 134 -10.92 38.17 -11.98
N GLY A 135 -10.91 37.78 -10.70
CA GLY A 135 -12.10 37.30 -9.99
C GLY A 135 -12.67 35.98 -10.53
N ALA A 136 -11.87 35.10 -11.15
CA ALA A 136 -12.30 33.75 -11.48
C ALA A 136 -12.42 32.88 -10.22
N HIS A 137 -13.50 32.11 -10.05
CA HIS A 137 -13.72 31.34 -8.82
C HIS A 137 -14.50 30.04 -9.00
N ASN A 138 -14.45 29.19 -7.97
CA ASN A 138 -15.12 27.88 -7.87
C ASN A 138 -14.75 26.90 -8.99
N TYR A 139 -13.45 26.58 -9.10
CA TYR A 139 -12.92 25.61 -10.06
C TYR A 139 -12.22 24.43 -9.36
N ARG A 140 -12.59 23.19 -9.67
CA ARG A 140 -11.93 21.97 -9.16
C ARG A 140 -11.34 21.15 -10.29
N PHE A 141 -10.04 20.87 -10.24
CA PHE A 141 -9.35 19.92 -11.12
C PHE A 141 -9.20 18.56 -10.43
N ILE A 142 -9.51 17.47 -11.12
CA ILE A 142 -9.33 16.09 -10.61
C ILE A 142 -8.67 15.20 -11.67
N GLY A 143 -7.51 14.61 -11.36
CA GLY A 143 -6.89 13.61 -12.22
C GLY A 143 -6.40 14.16 -13.56
N ILE A 144 -5.77 15.34 -13.57
CA ILE A 144 -5.24 16.00 -14.78
C ILE A 144 -3.71 15.93 -14.80
N GLU A 145 -3.11 15.70 -15.98
CA GLU A 145 -1.68 15.89 -16.20
C GLU A 145 -1.43 17.29 -16.76
N PHE A 146 -0.59 18.08 -16.10
CA PHE A 146 -0.14 19.38 -16.58
C PHE A 146 1.35 19.32 -16.88
N LYS A 147 1.75 19.79 -18.07
CA LYS A 147 3.16 19.81 -18.49
C LYS A 147 3.46 20.84 -19.58
N PRO A 148 4.73 21.23 -19.78
CA PRO A 148 5.20 21.79 -21.04
C PRO A 148 5.06 20.77 -22.19
N ARG A 149 4.93 21.25 -23.42
CA ARG A 149 4.81 20.40 -24.64
C ARG A 149 5.94 19.39 -24.78
N ASP A 150 7.17 19.81 -24.48
CA ASP A 150 8.40 19.03 -24.56
C ASP A 150 9.50 19.66 -23.67
N ALA A 151 10.66 19.02 -23.57
CA ALA A 151 11.77 19.53 -22.77
C ALA A 151 12.37 20.87 -23.25
N SER A 152 12.11 21.31 -24.50
CA SER A 152 12.53 22.62 -25.00
C SER A 152 11.52 23.74 -24.69
N THR A 153 10.32 23.37 -24.22
CA THR A 153 9.21 24.28 -23.99
C THR A 153 9.31 24.93 -22.61
N TYR A 154 9.73 26.19 -22.56
CA TYR A 154 9.82 26.95 -21.31
C TYR A 154 8.49 27.64 -20.92
N SER A 155 8.18 27.62 -19.62
CA SER A 155 7.09 28.38 -18.99
C SER A 155 7.56 29.11 -17.70
N TYR A 156 6.99 30.27 -17.40
CA TYR A 156 7.22 30.99 -16.13
C TYR A 156 6.38 30.45 -14.97
N GLY A 157 5.31 29.72 -15.28
CA GLY A 157 4.35 29.18 -14.33
C GLY A 157 3.34 28.34 -15.09
N LEU A 158 3.39 27.03 -14.89
CA LEU A 158 2.61 26.06 -15.65
C LEU A 158 1.10 26.21 -15.37
N ILE A 159 0.74 26.56 -14.14
CA ILE A 159 -0.58 26.99 -13.69
C ILE A 159 -0.44 28.36 -13.02
N ASN A 160 -1.06 29.40 -13.58
CA ASN A 160 -1.10 30.75 -13.00
C ASN A 160 -2.46 31.05 -12.37
N LEU A 161 -2.53 30.99 -11.04
CA LEU A 161 -3.70 31.39 -10.26
C LEU A 161 -3.48 32.83 -9.79
N GLY A 162 -4.17 33.78 -10.41
CA GLY A 162 -4.06 35.21 -10.15
C GLY A 162 -2.89 35.89 -10.86
N SER A 163 -2.59 37.13 -10.47
CA SER A 163 -1.54 37.95 -11.07
C SER A 163 -0.83 38.82 -10.03
N GLU A 164 0.46 39.01 -10.22
CA GLU A 164 1.27 40.02 -9.51
C GLU A 164 0.85 41.47 -9.83
N THR A 165 0.15 41.69 -10.95
CA THR A 165 -0.33 43.02 -11.37
C THR A 165 -1.64 43.46 -10.72
N TYR A 166 -2.25 42.62 -9.87
CA TYR A 166 -3.48 42.97 -9.17
C TYR A 166 -3.20 43.84 -7.94
N THR A 167 -4.00 44.89 -7.76
CA THR A 167 -3.83 45.91 -6.71
C THR A 167 -5.00 45.97 -5.73
N SER A 168 -6.02 45.11 -5.92
CA SER A 168 -7.20 45.02 -5.08
C SER A 168 -7.73 43.58 -4.97
N LEU A 169 -8.28 43.23 -3.82
CA LEU A 169 -8.76 41.87 -3.52
C LEU A 169 -9.90 41.41 -4.45
N SER A 170 -10.69 42.32 -5.02
CA SER A 170 -11.75 41.99 -5.98
C SER A 170 -11.25 41.51 -7.34
N GLN A 171 -9.95 41.61 -7.61
CA GLN A 171 -9.30 41.02 -8.79
C GLN A 171 -8.78 39.60 -8.53
N VAL A 172 -8.62 39.22 -7.26
CA VAL A 172 -8.00 37.96 -6.85
C VAL A 172 -8.97 36.80 -7.13
N PRO A 173 -8.56 35.76 -7.87
CA PRO A 173 -9.38 34.56 -8.06
C PRO A 173 -9.39 33.71 -6.79
N HIS A 174 -10.49 33.00 -6.51
CA HIS A 174 -10.69 32.31 -5.22
C HIS A 174 -11.45 30.99 -5.34
N ASP A 175 -11.42 30.16 -4.29
CA ASP A 175 -12.11 28.86 -4.24
C ASP A 175 -11.68 27.96 -5.41
N ILE A 176 -10.38 27.65 -5.43
CA ILE A 176 -9.75 26.80 -6.46
C ILE A 176 -9.19 25.54 -5.80
N VAL A 177 -9.50 24.38 -6.37
CA VAL A 177 -9.06 23.08 -5.88
C VAL A 177 -8.27 22.36 -6.99
N ILE A 178 -7.07 21.91 -6.67
CA ILE A 178 -6.23 21.05 -7.50
C ILE A 178 -6.05 19.74 -6.73
N ASP A 179 -6.75 18.68 -7.18
CA ASP A 179 -6.82 17.39 -6.50
C ASP A 179 -6.30 16.27 -7.43
N ARG A 180 -5.43 15.39 -6.90
CA ARG A 180 -4.89 14.23 -7.62
C ARG A 180 -4.36 14.57 -9.02
N CYS A 181 -3.67 15.71 -9.17
CA CYS A 181 -3.10 16.15 -10.44
C CYS A 181 -1.60 15.84 -10.51
N TYR A 182 -1.11 15.52 -11.72
CA TYR A 182 0.32 15.30 -11.99
C TYR A 182 0.87 16.50 -12.76
N ILE A 183 1.63 17.36 -12.09
CA ILE A 183 2.07 18.66 -12.58
C ILE A 183 3.59 18.59 -12.73
N HIS A 184 4.11 18.53 -13.95
CA HIS A 184 5.52 18.16 -14.13
C HIS A 184 6.27 18.80 -15.30
N VAL A 185 7.59 18.66 -15.26
CA VAL A 185 8.55 19.06 -16.28
C VAL A 185 9.44 17.87 -16.61
N GLU A 186 9.70 17.65 -17.90
CA GLU A 186 10.64 16.62 -18.38
C GLU A 186 12.01 16.70 -17.67
N ALA A 187 12.70 15.56 -17.53
CA ALA A 187 13.96 15.46 -16.79
C ALA A 187 15.04 16.47 -17.24
N THR A 188 15.12 16.75 -18.54
CA THR A 188 16.04 17.75 -19.14
C THR A 188 15.40 19.13 -19.36
N GLY A 189 14.10 19.29 -19.09
CA GLY A 189 13.36 20.52 -19.36
C GLY A 189 13.52 21.60 -18.29
N SER A 190 13.37 22.86 -18.70
CA SER A 190 13.40 24.03 -17.83
C SER A 190 12.03 24.69 -17.77
N THR A 191 11.55 25.03 -16.57
CA THR A 191 10.30 25.77 -16.34
C THR A 191 10.34 26.28 -14.90
N ARG A 192 10.02 27.57 -14.71
CA ARG A 192 10.26 28.24 -13.43
C ARG A 192 9.33 27.74 -12.33
N ARG A 193 8.04 27.57 -12.60
CA ARG A 193 7.04 27.24 -11.57
C ARG A 193 6.02 26.21 -11.99
N GLY A 194 5.62 25.36 -11.05
CA GLY A 194 4.43 24.53 -11.16
C GLY A 194 3.17 25.39 -11.03
N ILE A 195 2.95 25.92 -9.83
CA ILE A 195 1.80 26.79 -9.52
C ILE A 195 2.30 28.16 -9.06
N ALA A 196 1.91 29.22 -9.77
CA ALA A 196 1.95 30.58 -9.24
C ALA A 196 0.65 30.85 -8.47
N LEU A 197 0.76 31.04 -7.16
CA LEU A 197 -0.32 31.02 -6.18
C LEU A 197 -0.64 32.44 -5.68
N ASN A 198 -1.23 33.25 -6.55
CA ASN A 198 -1.66 34.62 -6.29
C ASN A 198 -3.21 34.72 -6.20
N SER A 199 -3.83 33.64 -5.71
CA SER A 199 -5.28 33.47 -5.47
C SER A 199 -5.63 33.59 -3.98
N ALA A 200 -6.91 33.45 -3.65
CA ALA A 200 -7.41 33.25 -2.28
C ALA A 200 -8.06 31.85 -2.16
N SER A 201 -8.36 31.40 -0.94
CA SER A 201 -9.12 30.15 -0.66
C SER A 201 -8.75 29.00 -1.62
N THR A 202 -7.48 28.58 -1.62
CA THR A 202 -6.96 27.62 -2.63
C THR A 202 -6.42 26.35 -1.98
N GLN A 203 -6.87 25.21 -2.49
CA GLN A 203 -6.47 23.87 -2.06
C GLN A 203 -5.64 23.20 -3.16
N ILE A 204 -4.45 22.73 -2.79
CA ILE A 204 -3.55 21.93 -3.63
C ILE A 204 -3.35 20.64 -2.85
N ILE A 205 -4.03 19.59 -3.26
CA ILE A 205 -4.17 18.36 -2.47
C ILE A 205 -3.86 17.11 -3.28
N ASN A 206 -3.34 16.08 -2.61
CA ASN A 206 -3.17 14.73 -3.17
C ASN A 206 -2.35 14.68 -4.47
N SER A 207 -1.58 15.72 -4.81
CA SER A 207 -1.01 15.93 -6.14
C SER A 207 0.49 15.61 -6.17
N TYR A 208 1.03 15.42 -7.38
CA TYR A 208 2.44 15.12 -7.62
C TYR A 208 3.04 16.25 -8.46
N ILE A 209 3.88 17.09 -7.87
CA ILE A 209 4.37 18.34 -8.48
C ILE A 209 5.90 18.29 -8.53
N ALA A 210 6.48 18.09 -9.73
CA ALA A 210 7.89 17.73 -9.86
C ALA A 210 8.62 18.29 -11.09
N GLY A 211 9.95 18.27 -11.04
CA GLY A 211 10.85 18.64 -12.14
C GLY A 211 11.10 20.14 -12.32
N PHE A 212 10.58 21.01 -11.45
CA PHE A 212 10.66 22.47 -11.63
C PHE A 212 12.07 23.00 -11.36
N LYS A 213 12.72 23.53 -12.40
CA LYS A 213 14.14 23.90 -12.37
C LYS A 213 14.48 24.93 -13.44
N GLU A 214 15.39 25.84 -13.08
CA GLU A 214 15.95 26.87 -13.97
C GLU A 214 17.43 27.17 -13.58
N VAL A 215 18.19 27.72 -14.53
CA VAL A 215 19.56 28.22 -14.30
C VAL A 215 19.50 29.74 -14.17
N GLY A 216 20.12 30.30 -13.12
CA GLY A 216 20.17 31.74 -12.88
C GLY A 216 18.88 32.40 -12.37
N ALA A 217 17.83 31.62 -12.05
CA ALA A 217 16.61 32.12 -11.43
C ALA A 217 16.00 31.10 -10.45
N ASP A 218 15.29 31.63 -9.45
CA ASP A 218 14.62 30.82 -8.44
C ASP A 218 13.38 30.14 -9.04
N SER A 219 13.27 28.82 -8.86
CA SER A 219 12.25 27.95 -9.47
C SER A 219 11.58 27.03 -8.43
N GLN A 220 10.24 26.97 -8.45
CA GLN A 220 9.43 26.43 -7.35
C GLN A 220 8.33 25.45 -7.81
N ALA A 221 7.92 24.51 -6.96
CA ALA A 221 6.75 23.68 -7.25
C ALA A 221 5.47 24.51 -7.02
N ILE A 222 5.44 25.30 -5.93
CA ILE A 222 4.39 26.27 -5.61
C ILE A 222 5.06 27.57 -5.12
N ALA A 223 4.67 28.74 -5.66
CA ALA A 223 5.09 30.02 -5.09
C ALA A 223 3.97 31.07 -5.15
N GLY A 224 3.72 31.80 -4.06
CA GLY A 224 2.67 32.82 -3.98
C GLY A 224 3.13 34.09 -3.28
N TRP A 225 2.78 35.27 -3.81
CA TRP A 225 3.28 36.56 -3.28
C TRP A 225 2.26 37.70 -3.29
N ASN A 226 1.21 37.62 -4.11
CA ASN A 226 0.16 38.64 -4.25
C ASN A 226 -1.27 38.12 -3.97
N GLY A 227 -1.39 36.93 -3.37
CA GLY A 227 -2.67 36.33 -2.96
C GLY A 227 -2.78 36.22 -1.43
N PRO A 228 -3.96 36.48 -0.82
CA PRO A 228 -4.11 36.63 0.62
C PRO A 228 -4.25 35.31 1.41
N GLY A 229 -4.47 34.17 0.75
CA GLY A 229 -4.91 32.93 1.41
C GLY A 229 -6.43 32.87 1.63
N PRO A 230 -6.96 31.95 2.47
CA PRO A 230 -6.25 30.84 3.09
C PRO A 230 -5.71 29.85 2.04
N TYR A 231 -4.74 29.04 2.44
CA TYR A 231 -4.13 28.03 1.57
C TYR A 231 -4.04 26.67 2.25
N GLN A 232 -4.35 25.61 1.50
CA GLN A 232 -4.19 24.23 1.94
C GLN A 232 -3.29 23.50 0.94
N ILE A 233 -2.05 23.22 1.34
CA ILE A 233 -1.09 22.41 0.60
C ILE A 233 -0.99 21.08 1.36
N ILE A 234 -1.80 20.09 0.99
CA ILE A 234 -2.01 18.88 1.78
C ILE A 234 -1.70 17.60 1.00
N ASN A 235 -0.88 16.71 1.56
CA ASN A 235 -0.62 15.37 1.00
C ASN A 235 -0.07 15.39 -0.44
N ASN A 236 0.82 16.32 -0.78
CA ASN A 236 1.46 16.37 -2.09
C ASN A 236 2.89 15.81 -2.08
N TYR A 237 3.36 15.34 -3.24
CA TYR A 237 4.80 15.27 -3.52
C TYR A 237 5.20 16.60 -4.16
N LEU A 238 6.25 17.24 -3.64
CA LEU A 238 6.67 18.58 -4.01
C LEU A 238 8.18 18.58 -4.27
N GLU A 239 8.56 18.92 -5.50
CA GLU A 239 9.95 18.87 -5.96
C GLU A 239 10.27 20.06 -6.89
N ALA A 240 11.25 20.87 -6.48
CA ALA A 240 11.80 21.95 -7.30
C ALA A 240 13.26 22.28 -6.91
N ALA A 241 13.99 22.90 -7.84
CA ALA A 241 15.41 23.20 -7.67
C ALA A 241 15.64 24.27 -6.61
N ALA A 242 14.95 25.42 -6.67
CA ALA A 242 15.10 26.45 -5.66
C ALA A 242 14.28 26.08 -4.42
N GLU A 243 13.16 26.75 -4.15
CA GLU A 243 12.27 26.45 -3.03
C GLU A 243 11.12 25.55 -3.51
N ASN A 244 10.86 24.40 -2.88
CA ASN A 244 9.74 23.56 -3.32
C ASN A 244 8.40 24.28 -3.05
N VAL A 245 8.30 24.99 -1.91
CA VAL A 245 7.24 25.97 -1.63
C VAL A 245 7.84 27.28 -1.15
N MET A 246 7.37 28.41 -1.69
CA MET A 246 7.73 29.76 -1.18
C MET A 246 6.52 30.69 -1.06
N PHE A 247 6.45 31.45 0.04
CA PHE A 247 5.51 32.56 0.19
C PHE A 247 6.26 33.90 0.21
N GLY A 248 6.20 34.66 -0.88
CA GLY A 248 6.97 35.87 -1.17
C GLY A 248 7.91 35.71 -2.37
N GLY A 249 9.05 36.41 -2.39
CA GLY A 249 9.98 36.46 -3.53
C GLY A 249 9.68 37.57 -4.55
N SER A 250 8.60 38.34 -4.33
CA SER A 250 8.29 39.64 -4.91
C SER A 250 7.36 40.37 -3.93
N ASP A 251 7.29 41.70 -3.97
CA ASP A 251 6.41 42.47 -3.09
C ASP A 251 4.94 42.40 -3.56
N PRO A 252 3.96 42.16 -2.66
CA PRO A 252 2.54 42.26 -3.00
C PRO A 252 2.20 43.68 -3.49
N LYS A 253 1.47 43.75 -4.61
CA LYS A 253 0.96 45.02 -5.18
C LYS A 253 -0.43 45.38 -4.62
N ILE A 254 -1.07 44.47 -3.88
CA ILE A 254 -2.23 44.75 -3.03
C ILE A 254 -1.74 45.35 -1.69
N PRO A 255 -2.13 46.60 -1.34
CA PRO A 255 -1.64 47.25 -0.11
C PRO A 255 -2.01 46.50 1.17
N ASN A 256 -1.05 46.42 2.11
CA ASN A 256 -1.16 45.72 3.39
C ASN A 256 -1.42 44.20 3.31
N LEU A 257 -1.25 43.57 2.13
CA LEU A 257 -1.41 42.12 1.99
C LEU A 257 -0.24 41.36 2.63
N VAL A 258 -0.59 40.47 3.57
CA VAL A 258 0.25 39.40 4.10
C VAL A 258 -0.52 38.10 3.85
N PRO A 259 0.03 37.12 3.11
CA PRO A 259 -0.56 35.78 2.96
C PRO A 259 -0.88 35.16 4.32
N SER A 260 -2.12 34.75 4.55
CA SER A 260 -2.62 34.35 5.87
C SER A 260 -3.21 32.94 5.84
N ASP A 261 -3.29 32.29 7.01
CA ASP A 261 -4.07 31.07 7.25
C ASP A 261 -3.61 29.92 6.32
N ILE A 262 -2.33 29.57 6.46
CA ILE A 262 -1.59 28.70 5.55
C ILE A 262 -1.35 27.34 6.20
N GLN A 263 -1.84 26.27 5.57
CA GLN A 263 -1.65 24.90 6.03
C GLN A 263 -0.77 24.13 5.05
N ILE A 264 0.39 23.68 5.51
CA ILE A 264 1.35 22.85 4.78
C ILE A 264 1.42 21.51 5.53
N LEU A 265 0.58 20.55 5.12
CA LEU A 265 0.33 19.32 5.87
C LEU A 265 0.66 18.05 5.07
N ARG A 266 1.30 17.06 5.68
CA ARG A 266 1.45 15.70 5.09
C ARG A 266 2.20 15.63 3.74
N ASN A 267 2.92 16.68 3.35
CA ASN A 267 3.63 16.71 2.07
C ASN A 267 4.99 16.01 2.16
N HIS A 268 5.49 15.54 1.02
CA HIS A 268 6.85 15.07 0.85
C HIS A 268 7.61 16.10 0.01
N PHE A 269 8.48 16.86 0.69
CA PHE A 269 9.41 17.81 0.10
C PHE A 269 10.73 17.08 -0.16
N SER A 270 11.12 16.91 -1.43
CA SER A 270 12.38 16.26 -1.80
C SER A 270 13.05 16.97 -2.99
N LYS A 271 14.31 16.63 -3.27
CA LYS A 271 15.07 17.05 -4.44
C LYS A 271 15.85 15.84 -4.99
N PRO A 272 15.85 15.57 -6.31
CA PRO A 272 16.58 14.45 -6.88
C PRO A 272 18.10 14.62 -6.70
N LEU A 273 18.76 13.57 -6.19
CA LEU A 273 20.17 13.64 -5.80
C LEU A 273 21.11 13.83 -7.00
N GLU A 274 20.69 13.46 -8.21
CA GLU A 274 21.40 13.76 -9.46
C GLU A 274 21.53 15.26 -9.74
N TRP A 275 20.73 16.12 -9.11
CA TRP A 275 20.91 17.57 -9.23
C TRP A 275 22.13 18.09 -8.46
N ARG A 276 22.76 17.29 -7.57
CA ARG A 276 24.02 17.67 -6.88
C ARG A 276 25.17 17.99 -7.84
N THR A 277 25.15 17.46 -9.06
CA THR A 277 26.17 17.70 -10.10
C THR A 277 25.68 18.60 -11.24
N SER A 278 24.52 19.24 -11.07
CA SER A 278 23.87 20.10 -12.07
C SER A 278 24.25 21.58 -11.95
N SER A 279 23.74 22.40 -12.87
CA SER A 279 23.83 23.87 -12.84
C SER A 279 22.54 24.57 -12.36
N TRP A 280 21.54 23.82 -11.89
CA TRP A 280 20.28 24.40 -11.39
C TRP A 280 20.51 25.24 -10.12
N GLN A 281 19.67 26.25 -9.89
CA GLN A 281 19.77 27.07 -8.66
C GLN A 281 19.20 26.32 -7.46
N ILE A 282 20.04 25.51 -6.80
CA ILE A 282 19.61 24.70 -5.65
C ILE A 282 19.53 25.53 -4.36
N LYS A 283 18.36 25.50 -3.72
CA LYS A 283 18.03 26.21 -2.46
C LYS A 283 17.22 25.34 -1.47
N ASN A 284 16.60 25.98 -0.47
CA ASN A 284 15.87 25.38 0.64
C ASN A 284 14.67 24.52 0.19
N LEU A 285 14.00 23.79 1.08
CA LEU A 285 12.78 23.04 0.71
C LEU A 285 11.52 23.90 0.89
N LEU A 286 11.47 24.70 1.96
CA LEU A 286 10.38 25.64 2.26
C LEU A 286 10.96 27.00 2.69
N GLU A 287 10.46 28.10 2.12
CA GLU A 287 10.87 29.46 2.50
C GLU A 287 9.66 30.40 2.70
N LEU A 288 9.57 31.00 3.89
CA LEU A 288 8.55 32.01 4.21
C LEU A 288 9.20 33.40 4.20
N LYS A 289 8.73 34.27 3.29
CA LYS A 289 9.17 35.67 3.13
C LYS A 289 8.10 36.70 3.44
N ASN A 290 6.83 36.37 3.19
CA ASN A 290 5.68 37.14 3.66
C ASN A 290 4.54 36.14 3.92
N ALA A 291 4.25 35.84 5.20
CA ALA A 291 3.26 34.83 5.60
C ALA A 291 2.87 34.92 7.08
N GLN A 292 1.60 34.77 7.43
CA GLN A 292 1.14 34.73 8.83
C GLN A 292 0.17 33.58 9.10
N GLN A 293 0.07 33.16 10.37
CA GLN A 293 -0.81 32.06 10.79
C GLN A 293 -0.55 30.78 9.97
N VAL A 294 0.68 30.27 10.07
CA VAL A 294 1.19 29.17 9.25
C VAL A 294 1.35 27.89 10.08
N THR A 295 0.75 26.79 9.63
CA THR A 295 0.95 25.46 10.22
C THR A 295 1.70 24.57 9.23
N ILE A 296 2.88 24.11 9.64
CA ILE A 296 3.75 23.17 8.92
C ILE A 296 3.79 21.87 9.74
N GLU A 297 3.00 20.87 9.34
CA GLU A 297 2.82 19.64 10.14
C GLU A 297 2.79 18.34 9.33
N GLY A 298 3.42 17.30 9.89
CA GLY A 298 3.37 15.96 9.29
C GLY A 298 4.09 15.86 7.96
N ASN A 299 4.98 16.79 7.62
CA ASN A 299 5.72 16.75 6.35
C ASN A 299 7.01 15.95 6.51
N VAL A 300 7.47 15.37 5.40
CA VAL A 300 8.85 14.88 5.24
C VAL A 300 9.62 15.94 4.44
N PHE A 301 10.68 16.47 5.01
CA PHE A 301 11.64 17.37 4.36
C PHE A 301 12.98 16.65 4.18
N GLU A 302 13.42 16.48 2.94
CA GLU A 302 14.68 15.79 2.66
C GLU A 302 15.45 16.28 1.42
N ASN A 303 16.73 15.91 1.38
CA ASN A 303 17.65 16.15 0.27
C ASN A 303 17.90 17.65 0.01
N SER A 304 18.34 18.41 1.03
CA SER A 304 18.74 19.82 0.89
C SER A 304 20.23 19.99 1.14
N TRP A 305 20.99 20.29 0.09
CA TRP A 305 22.44 20.51 0.18
C TRP A 305 22.81 21.97 -0.14
N ARG A 306 23.97 22.40 0.35
CA ARG A 306 24.50 23.74 0.07
C ARG A 306 24.80 23.91 -1.41
N ALA A 307 24.31 25.00 -1.98
CA ALA A 307 24.56 25.40 -3.37
C ALA A 307 24.39 26.92 -3.51
N ALA A 308 23.23 27.41 -3.97
CA ALA A 308 22.92 28.84 -4.02
C ALA A 308 22.52 29.41 -2.64
N GLN A 309 22.15 28.55 -1.69
CA GLN A 309 21.97 28.83 -0.25
C GLN A 309 22.65 27.73 0.60
N SER A 310 22.49 27.81 1.93
CA SER A 310 23.12 26.97 2.95
C SER A 310 22.73 25.48 2.98
N GLY A 311 21.71 25.06 2.21
CA GLY A 311 21.14 23.71 2.31
C GLY A 311 20.25 23.54 3.55
N THR A 312 19.50 24.58 3.91
CA THR A 312 18.58 24.56 5.05
C THR A 312 17.22 24.00 4.61
N ALA A 313 16.59 23.12 5.39
CA ALA A 313 15.29 22.55 5.02
C ALA A 313 14.18 23.61 5.03
N ILE A 314 13.97 24.26 6.18
CA ILE A 314 12.92 25.27 6.39
C ILE A 314 13.56 26.61 6.74
N VAL A 315 13.18 27.67 6.02
CA VAL A 315 13.69 29.02 6.24
C VAL A 315 12.55 30.01 6.46
N VAL A 316 12.65 30.77 7.55
CA VAL A 316 11.71 31.81 7.97
C VAL A 316 12.46 33.14 7.92
N THR A 317 12.21 33.95 6.90
CA THR A 317 12.98 35.19 6.62
C THR A 317 12.05 36.30 6.12
N PRO A 318 11.55 37.23 6.94
CA PRO A 318 10.67 38.29 6.46
C PRO A 318 11.39 39.14 5.41
N ARG A 319 10.72 39.45 4.29
CA ARG A 319 11.26 40.29 3.21
C ARG A 319 10.25 41.31 2.67
N ASN A 320 10.66 42.57 2.68
CA ASN A 320 10.12 43.64 1.86
C ASN A 320 10.95 43.68 0.55
N GLN A 321 10.75 42.67 -0.29
CA GLN A 321 11.63 42.23 -1.38
C GLN A 321 12.04 43.31 -2.38
N GLU A 322 11.18 44.30 -2.65
CA GLU A 322 11.39 45.39 -3.62
C GLU A 322 11.35 46.78 -2.96
N ASN A 323 11.37 46.84 -1.62
CA ASN A 323 11.22 48.06 -0.81
C ASN A 323 9.87 48.79 -1.01
N THR A 324 8.82 48.08 -1.40
CA THR A 324 7.45 48.61 -1.62
C THR A 324 6.39 48.06 -0.66
N ALA A 325 6.68 46.96 0.06
CA ALA A 325 5.80 46.34 1.04
C ALA A 325 6.38 46.36 2.47
N PRO A 326 6.48 47.54 3.14
CA PRO A 326 7.01 47.64 4.50
C PRO A 326 6.13 46.99 5.59
N TRP A 327 4.94 46.50 5.22
CA TRP A 327 4.06 45.69 6.05
C TRP A 327 4.39 44.19 5.99
N SER A 328 5.26 43.74 5.08
CA SER A 328 5.62 42.32 4.95
C SER A 328 6.14 41.77 6.27
N ALA A 329 5.66 40.58 6.65
CA ALA A 329 5.89 39.98 7.95
C ALA A 329 5.99 38.46 7.83
N VAL A 330 6.67 37.82 8.79
CA VAL A 330 6.45 36.38 9.03
C VAL A 330 6.12 36.18 10.51
N ASN A 331 4.93 35.70 10.85
CA ASN A 331 4.53 35.57 12.25
C ASN A 331 3.51 34.46 12.50
N THR A 332 3.42 33.99 13.75
CA THR A 332 2.50 32.92 14.16
C THR A 332 2.70 31.66 13.31
N VAL A 333 3.90 31.08 13.41
CA VAL A 333 4.35 29.94 12.60
C VAL A 333 4.56 28.73 13.50
N ALA A 334 3.80 27.66 13.29
CA ALA A 334 3.94 26.38 13.99
C ALA A 334 4.59 25.33 13.06
N ILE A 335 5.82 24.93 13.38
CA ILE A 335 6.56 23.83 12.73
C ILE A 335 6.51 22.64 13.71
N ARG A 336 5.65 21.65 13.45
CA ARG A 336 5.45 20.53 14.39
C ARG A 336 5.16 19.17 13.78
N ASN A 337 5.56 18.10 14.46
CA ASN A 337 5.32 16.72 14.01
C ASN A 337 5.91 16.40 12.62
N ASN A 338 6.99 17.08 12.19
CA ASN A 338 7.64 16.84 10.89
C ASN A 338 8.85 15.92 11.03
N VAL A 339 9.22 15.25 9.92
CA VAL A 339 10.55 14.63 9.76
C VAL A 339 11.40 15.56 8.88
N ILE A 340 12.59 15.92 9.37
CA ILE A 340 13.60 16.64 8.60
C ILE A 340 14.84 15.75 8.54
N ARG A 341 15.30 15.38 7.34
CA ARG A 341 16.46 14.48 7.20
C ARG A 341 17.27 14.75 5.96
N HIS A 342 18.50 14.25 5.87
CA HIS A 342 19.28 14.35 4.63
C HIS A 342 19.45 15.82 4.19
N VAL A 343 19.84 16.68 5.13
CA VAL A 343 20.01 18.12 4.91
C VAL A 343 21.27 18.65 5.57
N ALA A 344 21.79 19.79 5.12
CA ALA A 344 22.88 20.46 5.82
C ALA A 344 22.39 21.09 7.13
N ASN A 345 21.24 21.77 7.11
CA ASN A 345 20.67 22.41 8.30
C ASN A 345 19.16 22.19 8.34
N ALA A 346 18.57 22.03 9.52
CA ALA A 346 17.13 21.80 9.63
C ALA A 346 16.33 23.11 9.50
N ILE A 347 16.46 24.03 10.46
CA ILE A 347 15.62 25.24 10.52
C ILE A 347 16.48 26.51 10.66
N GLY A 348 16.18 27.53 9.85
CA GLY A 348 16.78 28.87 9.95
C GLY A 348 15.72 29.96 10.11
N VAL A 349 15.87 30.83 11.10
CA VAL A 349 14.93 31.93 11.39
C VAL A 349 15.66 33.27 11.43
N LEU A 350 15.41 34.13 10.45
CA LEU A 350 15.77 35.55 10.48
C LEU A 350 14.61 36.36 11.08
N SER A 351 14.96 37.34 11.92
CA SER A 351 14.01 38.00 12.82
C SER A 351 13.70 39.45 12.45
N THR A 352 14.54 40.08 11.63
CA THR A 352 14.34 41.38 10.98
C THR A 352 14.92 41.29 9.57
N ASP A 353 14.26 41.84 8.56
CA ASP A 353 14.79 41.92 7.19
C ASP A 353 16.09 42.74 7.17
N ASP A 354 17.18 42.09 6.73
CA ASP A 354 18.52 42.68 6.63
C ASP A 354 18.73 43.55 5.38
N THR A 355 17.77 43.54 4.43
CA THR A 355 17.91 44.13 3.10
C THR A 355 17.06 45.40 2.96
N TYR A 356 15.77 45.32 3.30
CA TYR A 356 14.84 46.45 3.33
C TYR A 356 14.00 46.43 4.61
N LYS A 357 13.22 47.47 4.91
CA LYS A 357 12.47 47.50 6.18
C LYS A 357 11.17 46.71 6.09
N SER A 358 11.10 45.56 6.76
CA SER A 358 9.89 44.77 6.99
C SER A 358 9.26 45.02 8.37
N GLN A 359 8.27 44.20 8.75
CA GLN A 359 7.97 43.88 10.15
C GLN A 359 8.89 42.76 10.67
N ASN A 360 9.07 42.69 11.98
CA ASN A 360 9.86 41.66 12.65
C ASN A 360 9.13 40.31 12.73
N THR A 361 9.89 39.23 12.81
CA THR A 361 9.38 37.87 13.05
C THR A 361 9.00 37.69 14.53
N TYR A 362 7.84 37.08 14.78
CA TYR A 362 7.40 36.73 16.15
C TYR A 362 6.46 35.52 16.17
N GLY A 363 6.37 34.83 17.32
CA GLY A 363 5.44 33.71 17.50
C GLY A 363 5.83 32.48 16.67
N VAL A 364 7.09 32.04 16.77
CA VAL A 364 7.59 30.85 16.05
C VAL A 364 7.67 29.69 17.03
N VAL A 365 6.90 28.64 16.78
CA VAL A 365 6.83 27.43 17.60
C VAL A 365 7.39 26.25 16.81
N ILE A 366 8.50 25.68 17.28
CA ILE A 366 9.17 24.52 16.72
C ILE A 366 9.01 23.40 17.74
N THR A 367 8.05 22.48 17.53
CA THR A 367 7.76 21.47 18.56
C THR A 367 7.53 20.06 18.01
N ASN A 368 8.05 19.05 18.70
CA ASN A 368 7.89 17.65 18.33
C ASN A 368 8.31 17.32 16.89
N ASN A 369 9.45 17.85 16.42
CA ASN A 369 10.03 17.48 15.12
C ASN A 369 11.16 16.47 15.30
N LEU A 370 11.27 15.52 14.37
CA LEU A 370 12.36 14.55 14.31
C LEU A 370 13.35 14.96 13.21
N CYS A 371 14.57 15.33 13.60
CA CYS A 371 15.63 15.81 12.73
C CYS A 371 16.82 14.82 12.74
N TRP A 372 17.23 14.22 11.62
CA TRP A 372 18.38 13.29 11.60
C TRP A 372 19.16 13.25 10.27
N ASP A 373 20.46 12.92 10.31
CA ASP A 373 21.40 13.19 9.19
C ASP A 373 21.34 14.68 8.79
N ILE A 374 21.43 15.52 9.82
CA ILE A 374 21.61 16.98 9.71
C ILE A 374 23.13 17.23 9.71
N ASP A 375 23.77 17.07 8.55
CA ASP A 375 25.22 16.94 8.44
C ASP A 375 25.86 17.85 7.38
N ALA A 376 26.78 18.70 7.83
CA ALA A 376 27.50 19.66 7.01
C ALA A 376 28.38 19.01 5.93
N ASN A 377 28.96 17.84 6.20
CA ASN A 377 29.93 17.18 5.33
C ASN A 377 29.22 16.41 4.22
N ASN A 378 28.19 15.65 4.58
CA ASN A 378 27.35 14.86 3.67
C ASN A 378 26.53 15.77 2.73
N TRP A 379 26.02 16.90 3.25
CA TRP A 379 25.12 17.82 2.55
C TRP A 379 25.78 19.18 2.21
N GLY A 380 27.11 19.27 2.34
CA GLY A 380 27.95 20.36 1.82
C GLY A 380 27.90 21.69 2.58
N GLY A 381 27.25 21.74 3.73
CA GLY A 381 27.21 22.90 4.63
C GLY A 381 28.58 23.51 4.97
N GLY A 382 28.56 24.74 5.50
CA GLY A 382 29.77 25.39 6.02
C GLY A 382 30.04 24.98 7.47
N GLN A 383 30.24 25.97 8.35
CA GLN A 383 29.78 25.83 9.74
C GLN A 383 28.25 25.72 9.65
N GLY A 384 27.71 24.50 9.59
CA GLY A 384 26.36 24.29 9.05
C GLY A 384 25.92 22.84 9.02
N GLY A 385 25.91 22.22 10.20
CA GLY A 385 25.28 20.92 10.50
C GLY A 385 24.28 21.12 11.64
N MET A 386 23.34 22.06 11.50
CA MET A 386 22.64 22.69 12.63
C MET A 386 21.16 22.32 12.69
N PHE A 387 20.63 22.07 13.89
CA PHE A 387 19.19 21.93 14.10
C PHE A 387 18.47 23.28 13.96
N LEU A 388 18.90 24.30 14.72
CA LEU A 388 18.31 25.64 14.67
C LEU A 388 19.37 26.75 14.55
N SER A 389 19.21 27.62 13.56
CA SER A 389 19.93 28.90 13.45
C SER A 389 18.95 30.06 13.63
N LEU A 390 19.24 30.96 14.57
CA LEU A 390 18.50 32.19 14.81
C LEU A 390 19.36 33.38 14.36
N ASN A 391 18.77 34.33 13.64
CA ASN A 391 19.47 35.47 13.04
C ASN A 391 18.66 36.77 13.16
N GLY A 392 19.34 37.91 13.21
CA GLY A 392 18.75 39.25 13.21
C GLY A 392 18.16 39.71 14.56
N PRO A 393 18.09 41.03 14.80
CA PRO A 393 17.59 41.59 16.05
C PRO A 393 16.06 41.52 16.17
N GLY A 394 15.55 41.78 17.38
CA GLY A 394 14.14 42.05 17.66
C GLY A 394 13.19 40.88 17.41
N ALA A 395 13.65 39.64 17.56
CA ALA A 395 12.81 38.46 17.65
C ALA A 395 11.98 38.48 18.93
N ARG A 396 10.82 37.81 18.94
CA ARG A 396 10.12 37.50 20.20
C ARG A 396 9.20 36.30 20.11
N ASP A 397 8.86 35.75 21.28
CA ASP A 397 7.87 34.70 21.45
C ASP A 397 8.23 33.44 20.63
N TYR A 398 9.46 32.96 20.81
CA TYR A 398 9.99 31.77 20.13
C TYR A 398 10.01 30.59 21.09
N THR A 399 9.44 29.45 20.70
CA THR A 399 9.30 28.25 21.54
C THR A 399 9.85 27.03 20.81
N VAL A 400 10.78 26.32 21.42
CA VAL A 400 11.46 25.14 20.87
C VAL A 400 11.35 24.00 21.88
N THR A 401 10.47 23.02 21.66
CA THR A 401 10.23 21.93 22.64
C THR A 401 10.03 20.55 22.05
N HIS A 402 10.41 19.49 22.78
CA HIS A 402 10.19 18.09 22.38
C HIS A 402 10.79 17.73 21.01
N ASN A 403 11.77 18.46 20.49
CA ASN A 403 12.42 18.09 19.24
C ASN A 403 13.55 17.09 19.52
N THR A 404 13.69 16.06 18.70
CA THR A 404 14.92 15.25 18.66
C THR A 404 15.72 15.63 17.44
N ALA A 405 16.93 16.12 17.66
CA ALA A 405 17.95 16.34 16.65
C ALA A 405 19.06 15.29 16.75
N VAL A 406 19.54 14.87 15.57
CA VAL A 406 20.68 14.00 15.36
C VAL A 406 21.55 14.61 14.26
N GLU A 407 22.29 15.63 14.70
CA GLU A 407 23.13 16.53 13.94
C GLU A 407 24.63 16.30 14.22
N SER A 408 25.49 16.79 13.32
CA SER A 408 26.95 16.76 13.51
C SER A 408 27.56 18.12 13.88
N GLY A 409 26.78 19.20 13.79
CA GLY A 409 27.11 20.54 14.26
C GLY A 409 26.28 20.94 15.47
N MET A 410 25.80 22.19 15.51
CA MET A 410 25.20 22.81 16.69
C MET A 410 23.69 22.57 16.80
N GLY A 411 23.20 22.21 17.98
CA GLY A 411 21.77 22.21 18.30
C GLY A 411 21.11 23.58 18.09
N VAL A 412 21.63 24.65 18.71
CA VAL A 412 21.10 26.01 18.53
C VAL A 412 22.22 27.04 18.38
N SER A 413 22.20 27.79 17.29
CA SER A 413 23.12 28.91 17.04
C SER A 413 22.41 30.25 17.07
N PHE A 414 23.03 31.23 17.72
CA PHE A 414 22.72 32.65 17.58
C PHE A 414 23.73 33.30 16.65
N GLU A 415 23.27 33.67 15.45
CA GLU A 415 24.07 34.37 14.45
C GLU A 415 24.27 35.86 14.81
N ALA A 416 24.98 36.58 13.93
CA ALA A 416 25.32 37.98 14.14
C ALA A 416 24.12 38.88 14.46
N ASN A 417 24.24 39.68 15.54
CA ASN A 417 23.28 40.69 15.98
C ASN A 417 21.90 40.18 16.44
N VAL A 418 21.75 38.89 16.80
CA VAL A 418 20.49 38.41 17.38
C VAL A 418 20.13 39.15 18.67
N THR A 419 18.86 39.49 18.80
CA THR A 419 18.22 39.79 20.09
C THR A 419 16.83 39.17 20.10
N VAL A 420 16.52 38.34 21.10
CA VAL A 420 15.22 37.68 21.27
C VAL A 420 14.65 37.91 22.67
N SER A 421 13.33 38.08 22.78
CA SER A 421 12.64 38.17 24.07
C SER A 421 11.53 37.12 24.17
N GLY A 422 11.41 36.40 25.28
CA GLY A 422 10.45 35.30 25.40
C GLY A 422 10.91 34.08 24.61
N LEU A 423 12.19 33.72 24.74
CA LEU A 423 12.74 32.48 24.16
C LEU A 423 12.53 31.31 25.12
N VAL A 424 11.83 30.28 24.68
CA VAL A 424 11.75 29.00 25.38
C VAL A 424 12.47 27.95 24.55
N ILE A 425 13.46 27.30 25.16
CA ILE A 425 14.05 26.04 24.70
C ILE A 425 13.88 25.09 25.87
N ARG A 426 13.19 23.95 25.71
CA ARG A 426 13.12 22.92 26.77
C ARG A 426 12.68 21.57 26.23
N ASP A 427 12.92 20.52 26.99
CA ASP A 427 12.45 19.17 26.66
C ASP A 427 12.97 18.64 25.31
N ASN A 428 13.98 19.27 24.70
CA ASN A 428 14.57 18.82 23.45
C ASN A 428 15.72 17.84 23.70
N LEU A 429 16.04 17.05 22.69
CA LEU A 429 17.22 16.20 22.63
C LEU A 429 18.05 16.68 21.45
N MET A 430 19.27 17.13 21.70
CA MET A 430 20.14 17.74 20.68
C MET A 430 21.62 17.49 20.96
N HIS A 431 22.49 17.81 20.00
CA HIS A 431 23.93 17.58 20.07
C HIS A 431 24.72 18.90 20.05
N TRP A 432 25.84 18.93 20.76
CA TRP A 432 26.66 20.13 20.94
C TRP A 432 25.90 21.30 21.58
N GLN A 433 26.44 22.52 21.43
CA GLN A 433 26.15 23.66 22.27
C GLN A 433 24.98 24.52 21.75
N ILE A 434 24.24 25.12 22.68
CA ILE A 434 23.59 26.41 22.44
C ILE A 434 24.70 27.47 22.46
N ILE A 435 24.92 28.19 21.35
CA ILE A 435 26.16 28.97 21.13
C ILE A 435 25.93 30.24 20.29
N GLY A 436 26.79 31.25 20.46
CA GLY A 436 26.84 32.46 19.59
C GLY A 436 27.94 33.43 20.03
N ASP A 437 28.54 34.19 19.11
CA ASP A 437 29.76 35.02 19.35
C ASP A 437 30.92 34.26 20.05
N GLY A 438 30.94 32.92 20.01
CA GLY A 438 31.89 32.07 20.77
C GLY A 438 31.56 31.88 22.26
N LEU A 439 30.45 32.44 22.75
CA LEU A 439 29.86 32.17 24.06
C LEU A 439 28.93 30.95 23.98
N ALA A 440 28.80 30.19 25.07
CA ALA A 440 27.99 28.97 25.12
C ALA A 440 27.03 28.92 26.32
N GLY A 441 25.93 28.19 26.18
CA GLY A 441 24.91 27.98 27.22
C GLY A 441 24.38 29.28 27.80
N THR A 442 24.42 29.40 29.13
CA THR A 442 23.91 30.55 29.88
C THR A 442 24.56 31.88 29.48
N GLU A 443 25.81 31.87 29.02
CA GLU A 443 26.49 33.09 28.55
C GLU A 443 25.95 33.54 27.19
N ALA A 444 25.68 32.61 26.28
CA ALA A 444 25.02 32.90 25.00
C ALA A 444 23.55 33.34 25.22
N LEU A 445 22.80 32.62 26.04
CA LEU A 445 21.40 32.93 26.36
C LEU A 445 21.26 34.33 26.96
N ASN A 446 22.12 34.71 27.91
CA ASN A 446 22.13 36.09 28.44
C ASN A 446 22.55 37.15 27.41
N ARG A 447 23.44 36.79 26.48
CA ARG A 447 23.94 37.70 25.42
C ARG A 447 22.90 38.00 24.35
N PHE A 448 22.16 36.98 23.89
CA PHE A 448 21.24 37.08 22.75
C PHE A 448 19.75 37.05 23.14
N ALA A 449 19.39 36.43 24.27
CA ALA A 449 18.00 36.34 24.74
C ALA A 449 17.70 37.19 26.01
N SER A 450 18.64 38.06 26.39
CA SER A 450 18.55 38.98 27.54
C SER A 450 18.27 38.22 28.86
N THR A 451 17.40 38.73 29.73
CA THR A 451 16.92 38.03 30.94
C THR A 451 15.53 37.41 30.75
N THR A 452 15.12 37.18 29.50
CA THR A 452 13.75 36.75 29.13
C THR A 452 13.79 35.47 28.31
N TRP A 453 14.44 34.45 28.87
CA TRP A 453 14.55 33.12 28.29
C TRP A 453 14.28 32.03 29.33
N THR A 454 14.05 30.80 28.88
CA THR A 454 14.14 29.61 29.74
C THR A 454 14.77 28.46 28.96
N THR A 455 15.64 27.70 29.65
CA THR A 455 16.40 26.57 29.11
C THR A 455 16.55 25.53 30.21
N ASP A 456 15.68 24.53 30.21
CA ASP A 456 15.56 23.50 31.24
C ASP A 456 15.05 22.19 30.64
N HIS A 457 15.36 21.05 31.27
CA HIS A 457 14.94 19.71 30.84
C HIS A 457 15.38 19.28 29.42
N ASP A 458 16.27 20.03 28.74
CA ASP A 458 16.91 19.57 27.51
C ASP A 458 17.96 18.48 27.79
N ALA A 459 18.06 17.46 26.92
CA ALA A 459 19.13 16.48 26.88
C ALA A 459 20.16 16.86 25.81
N ILE A 460 21.26 17.47 26.25
CA ILE A 460 22.28 18.08 25.41
C ILE A 460 23.50 17.16 25.37
N ILE A 461 23.68 16.44 24.25
CA ILE A 461 24.76 15.46 24.07
C ILE A 461 26.10 16.19 23.93
N MET A 462 27.07 15.81 24.76
CA MET A 462 28.36 16.48 24.92
C MET A 462 29.48 15.47 25.20
N ASP A 463 30.73 15.83 24.89
CA ASP A 463 31.92 15.02 25.15
C ASP A 463 32.38 15.07 26.62
N ASP A 464 32.48 16.26 27.21
CA ASP A 464 32.87 16.48 28.61
C ASP A 464 31.65 16.68 29.52
N THR A 465 31.10 15.57 30.02
CA THR A 465 29.97 15.56 30.97
C THR A 465 30.31 16.13 32.35
N SER A 466 31.53 16.64 32.58
CA SER A 466 31.94 17.33 33.81
C SER A 466 32.07 18.85 33.65
N TYR A 467 32.52 19.32 32.48
CA TYR A 467 32.64 20.75 32.16
C TYR A 467 31.29 21.36 31.76
N TRP A 468 30.59 20.72 30.81
CA TRP A 468 29.41 21.31 30.19
C TRP A 468 28.22 21.59 31.14
N PRO A 469 27.90 20.75 32.15
CA PRO A 469 26.82 21.06 33.09
C PRO A 469 26.98 22.40 33.82
N GLY A 470 28.22 22.85 34.05
CA GLY A 470 28.52 24.14 34.69
C GLY A 470 28.27 25.37 33.79
N LYS A 471 27.95 25.19 32.51
CA LYS A 471 27.63 26.27 31.56
C LYS A 471 26.13 26.49 31.36
N TYR A 472 25.27 25.60 31.82
CA TYR A 472 23.82 25.64 31.59
C TYR A 472 23.04 25.77 32.91
N PRO A 473 21.74 26.14 32.85
CA PRO A 473 20.87 26.09 34.02
C PRO A 473 20.72 24.67 34.58
N SER A 474 20.51 24.58 35.90
CA SER A 474 20.11 23.35 36.57
C SER A 474 18.77 22.82 36.03
N GLY A 475 18.70 21.53 35.75
CA GLY A 475 17.52 20.86 35.17
C GLY A 475 17.77 20.32 33.76
N ASN A 476 18.81 20.80 33.07
CA ASN A 476 19.29 20.21 31.82
C ASN A 476 20.15 18.96 32.08
N PHE A 477 20.22 18.09 31.08
CA PHE A 477 20.88 16.79 31.13
C PHE A 477 22.02 16.70 30.10
N PHE A 478 23.09 15.99 30.45
CA PHE A 478 24.33 15.94 29.65
C PHE A 478 24.77 14.49 29.36
N PRO A 479 24.08 13.77 28.46
CA PRO A 479 24.55 12.47 27.97
C PRO A 479 25.91 12.56 27.27
N GLY A 480 26.82 11.65 27.62
CA GLY A 480 28.18 11.59 27.05
C GLY A 480 28.27 11.07 25.60
N SER A 481 27.17 10.54 25.05
CA SER A 481 27.06 10.09 23.67
C SER A 481 25.60 9.84 23.30
N TYR A 482 25.34 9.66 22.00
CA TYR A 482 24.05 9.16 21.50
C TYR A 482 23.66 7.78 22.05
N ASP A 483 24.61 6.94 22.47
CA ASP A 483 24.30 5.64 23.09
C ASP A 483 23.87 5.83 24.55
N GLY A 484 24.49 6.81 25.25
CA GLY A 484 24.13 7.19 26.62
C GLY A 484 22.70 7.74 26.76
N VAL A 485 22.09 8.20 25.66
CA VAL A 485 20.66 8.54 25.58
C VAL A 485 19.77 7.32 25.86
N GLY A 486 20.14 6.14 25.35
CA GLY A 486 19.27 4.97 25.38
C GLY A 486 18.06 5.06 24.44
N PHE A 487 18.25 5.53 23.21
CA PHE A 487 17.25 5.40 22.13
C PHE A 487 16.85 3.94 21.90
N THR A 488 15.61 3.68 21.45
CA THR A 488 15.08 2.33 21.17
C THR A 488 15.87 1.63 20.06
N ASP A 489 15.93 2.21 18.85
CA ASP A 489 16.78 1.68 17.77
C ASP A 489 17.18 2.81 16.80
N LYS A 490 18.21 3.57 17.18
CA LYS A 490 18.76 4.67 16.35
C LYS A 490 19.16 4.19 14.95
N THR A 491 19.57 2.92 14.80
CA THR A 491 19.87 2.30 13.50
C THR A 491 18.62 2.03 12.64
N ALA A 492 17.44 1.90 13.26
CA ALA A 492 16.15 1.83 12.59
C ALA A 492 15.52 3.19 12.28
N SER A 493 16.19 4.30 12.62
CA SER A 493 15.56 5.63 12.76
C SER A 493 14.45 5.67 13.82
N ASP A 494 14.48 4.78 14.83
CA ASP A 494 13.63 4.84 16.01
C ASP A 494 14.36 5.55 17.15
N TYR A 495 14.02 6.84 17.29
CA TYR A 495 14.56 7.77 18.27
C TYR A 495 13.62 7.95 19.47
N SER A 496 12.65 7.04 19.68
CA SER A 496 11.95 6.94 20.95
C SER A 496 12.93 6.52 22.06
N LEU A 497 12.62 6.83 23.32
CA LEU A 497 13.46 6.45 24.46
C LEU A 497 13.10 5.05 25.00
N LYS A 498 14.12 4.20 25.21
CA LYS A 498 13.96 2.90 25.90
C LYS A 498 13.42 3.11 27.31
N SER A 499 12.68 2.12 27.82
CA SER A 499 12.19 2.11 29.22
C SER A 499 13.29 2.24 30.28
N GLY A 500 14.53 1.85 29.95
CA GLY A 500 15.73 2.05 30.79
C GLY A 500 16.55 3.31 30.49
N SER A 501 16.08 4.22 29.62
CA SER A 501 16.77 5.49 29.37
C SER A 501 16.74 6.38 30.63
N PRO A 502 17.86 7.04 31.00
CA PRO A 502 17.87 8.03 32.08
C PRO A 502 16.92 9.21 31.83
N TYR A 503 16.55 9.45 30.57
CA TYR A 503 15.78 10.60 30.07
C TYR A 503 14.30 10.27 29.81
N LYS A 504 13.88 9.02 30.07
CA LYS A 504 12.48 8.57 30.03
C LYS A 504 11.66 9.24 31.13
N ALA A 505 10.51 9.82 30.77
CA ALA A 505 9.66 10.59 31.71
C ALA A 505 10.47 11.66 32.49
N LYS A 506 11.17 12.53 31.76
CA LYS A 506 12.03 13.62 32.30
C LYS A 506 11.79 15.00 31.69
N ALA A 507 10.91 15.13 30.70
CA ALA A 507 10.45 16.43 30.24
C ALA A 507 9.69 17.16 31.35
N SER A 508 9.58 18.48 31.22
CA SER A 508 8.96 19.39 32.18
C SER A 508 7.48 19.12 32.45
N ASP A 509 6.80 18.42 31.53
CA ASP A 509 5.42 17.95 31.62
C ASP A 509 5.28 16.49 32.10
N GLY A 510 6.40 15.80 32.31
CA GLY A 510 6.47 14.38 32.69
C GLY A 510 6.54 13.39 31.53
N THR A 511 6.59 13.85 30.27
CA THR A 511 6.82 13.00 29.10
C THR A 511 8.31 12.71 28.86
N ASP A 512 8.64 12.05 27.75
CA ASP A 512 10.02 11.79 27.36
C ASP A 512 10.70 13.06 26.84
N ILE A 513 12.01 13.20 27.08
CA ILE A 513 12.80 14.28 26.47
C ILE A 513 13.05 13.94 25.00
N GLY A 514 12.88 14.95 24.14
CA GLY A 514 12.91 14.80 22.69
C GLY A 514 11.53 14.47 22.13
N VAL A 515 11.51 13.81 20.98
CA VAL A 515 10.33 13.64 20.14
C VAL A 515 9.45 12.46 20.55
N ASP A 516 8.14 12.72 20.68
CA ASP A 516 7.13 11.67 20.48
C ASP A 516 7.07 11.33 18.99
N GLN A 517 7.90 10.34 18.63
CA GLN A 517 7.95 9.80 17.28
C GLN A 517 6.63 9.15 16.84
N ASN A 518 5.76 8.72 17.75
CA ASN A 518 4.44 8.20 17.38
C ASN A 518 3.50 9.32 16.93
N ALA A 519 3.55 10.48 17.60
CA ALA A 519 2.85 11.68 17.15
C ALA A 519 3.38 12.19 15.79
N VAL A 520 4.70 12.11 15.54
CA VAL A 520 5.27 12.38 14.21
C VAL A 520 4.71 11.41 13.16
N LEU A 521 4.82 10.10 13.37
CA LEU A 521 4.35 9.07 12.43
C LEU A 521 2.83 9.16 12.18
N SER A 522 2.05 9.50 13.21
CA SER A 522 0.62 9.77 13.10
C SER A 522 0.33 11.01 12.23
N ALA A 523 1.12 12.08 12.40
CA ALA A 523 0.97 13.29 11.60
C ALA A 523 1.43 13.11 10.14
N LEU A 524 2.44 12.28 9.87
CA LEU A 524 2.85 11.90 8.51
C LEU A 524 1.76 11.14 7.75
N SER A 525 0.96 10.34 8.47
CA SER A 525 -0.03 9.43 7.90
C SER A 525 -1.23 10.20 7.30
N PRO A 526 -1.83 9.74 6.18
CA PRO A 526 -3.04 10.36 5.65
C PRO A 526 -4.16 10.39 6.69
N ALA A 527 -4.71 11.58 6.95
CA ALA A 527 -6.04 11.70 7.54
C ALA A 527 -7.09 11.58 6.42
N ASP A 528 -8.27 11.06 6.73
CA ASP A 528 -9.36 10.88 5.78
C ASP A 528 -9.83 12.20 5.15
N SER A 529 -10.51 12.04 4.02
CA SER A 529 -11.36 13.04 3.37
C SER A 529 -12.46 13.63 4.26
N SER A 530 -12.67 13.12 5.49
CA SER A 530 -13.59 13.66 6.49
C SER A 530 -13.14 15.05 6.99
N SER A 531 -11.82 15.33 6.98
CA SER A 531 -11.26 16.60 7.46
C SER A 531 -11.48 17.75 6.47
N THR A 532 -12.75 18.11 6.25
CA THR A 532 -13.09 19.47 5.77
C THR A 532 -12.67 20.47 6.83
N VAL A 533 -11.45 21.00 6.68
CA VAL A 533 -10.98 22.15 7.44
C VAL A 533 -11.97 23.28 7.18
N LYS A 534 -12.86 23.53 8.15
CA LYS A 534 -13.86 24.59 8.06
C LYS A 534 -13.14 25.92 7.88
N ILE A 535 -13.21 26.44 6.66
CA ILE A 535 -12.95 27.84 6.38
C ILE A 535 -13.96 28.67 7.17
N SER A 536 -13.55 29.15 8.34
CA SER A 536 -14.24 30.25 8.99
C SER A 536 -13.96 31.49 8.13
N PRO A 537 -14.98 32.14 7.54
CA PRO A 537 -14.75 33.34 6.76
C PRO A 537 -14.15 34.43 7.67
N THR A 538 -13.13 35.12 7.17
CA THR A 538 -12.42 36.17 7.92
C THR A 538 -13.40 37.27 8.36
N PRO A 539 -13.41 37.68 9.64
CA PRO A 539 -14.30 38.74 10.10
C PRO A 539 -13.94 40.08 9.47
N THR A 540 -14.90 40.72 8.80
CA THR A 540 -14.72 42.07 8.25
C THR A 540 -14.46 43.09 9.36
N PRO A 541 -13.34 43.84 9.34
CA PRO A 541 -13.04 44.83 10.37
C PRO A 541 -13.94 46.07 10.21
N THR A 542 -14.85 46.30 11.14
CA THR A 542 -15.72 47.50 11.22
C THR A 542 -16.08 47.74 12.70
N PRO A 543 -16.07 48.98 13.21
CA PRO A 543 -15.80 49.23 14.64
C PRO A 543 -17.00 49.13 15.59
N THR A 544 -16.69 48.79 16.84
CA THR A 544 -17.57 48.75 18.02
C THR A 544 -18.28 50.09 18.29
N PRO A 545 -19.60 50.09 18.51
CA PRO A 545 -20.09 50.47 19.84
C PRO A 545 -21.30 49.64 20.38
N THR A 546 -21.18 49.25 21.66
CA THR A 546 -22.20 49.13 22.74
C THR A 546 -23.64 48.63 22.45
N PRO A 547 -24.16 47.62 23.18
CA PRO A 547 -25.46 46.97 22.91
C PRO A 547 -26.69 47.61 23.61
N THR A 548 -27.88 47.31 23.07
CA THR A 548 -29.21 47.45 23.73
C THR A 548 -30.07 46.22 23.39
N PRO A 549 -30.74 45.55 24.35
CA PRO A 549 -31.52 44.33 24.09
C PRO A 549 -32.97 44.60 23.63
N THR A 550 -33.56 43.65 22.89
CA THR A 550 -34.99 43.60 22.46
C THR A 550 -35.35 42.10 22.24
N PRO A 551 -36.58 41.62 22.55
CA PRO A 551 -36.76 40.25 23.05
C PRO A 551 -36.98 39.13 22.02
N THR A 552 -36.78 37.90 22.51
CA THR A 552 -36.79 36.60 21.81
C THR A 552 -38.19 36.12 21.40
N PRO A 553 -38.38 35.56 20.18
CA PRO A 553 -39.57 34.79 19.81
C PRO A 553 -39.50 33.32 20.29
N THR A 554 -40.65 32.73 20.63
CA THR A 554 -40.77 31.32 21.08
C THR A 554 -40.38 30.33 19.97
N PRO A 555 -39.56 29.29 20.25
CA PRO A 555 -39.15 28.32 19.24
C PRO A 555 -40.24 27.30 18.87
N THR A 556 -40.29 26.95 17.59
CA THR A 556 -40.87 25.69 17.09
C THR A 556 -40.00 24.52 17.59
N PRO A 557 -40.56 23.34 17.95
CA PRO A 557 -39.74 22.21 18.39
C PRO A 557 -38.72 21.77 17.34
N THR A 558 -37.44 21.87 17.69
CA THR A 558 -36.32 21.30 16.93
C THR A 558 -36.45 19.77 16.89
N PRO A 559 -36.14 19.09 15.76
CA PRO A 559 -35.98 17.65 15.77
C PRO A 559 -34.91 17.22 16.78
N THR A 560 -35.13 16.10 17.46
CA THR A 560 -34.18 15.55 18.45
C THR A 560 -32.85 15.28 17.77
N ALA A 561 -31.76 15.89 18.28
CA ALA A 561 -30.43 15.67 17.74
C ALA A 561 -29.97 14.24 18.02
N GLU A 562 -29.30 13.65 17.03
CA GLU A 562 -28.61 12.37 17.15
C GLU A 562 -27.47 12.48 18.19
N THR A 563 -27.39 11.53 19.11
CA THR A 563 -26.41 11.52 20.21
C THR A 563 -25.99 10.09 20.57
N PRO A 564 -24.73 9.85 20.97
CA PRO A 564 -24.26 8.52 21.35
C PRO A 564 -25.14 7.89 22.42
N TYR A 565 -25.48 6.60 22.28
CA TYR A 565 -26.01 5.83 23.42
C TYR A 565 -24.89 5.40 24.37
N LYS A 566 -23.73 5.04 23.82
CA LYS A 566 -22.55 4.57 24.54
C LYS A 566 -21.29 5.01 23.79
N ALA A 567 -20.32 5.57 24.49
CA ALA A 567 -19.07 6.01 23.88
C ALA A 567 -18.17 4.79 23.61
N VAL A 568 -18.08 4.37 22.34
CA VAL A 568 -17.11 3.35 21.89
C VAL A 568 -15.91 4.04 21.26
N THR A 569 -14.70 3.67 21.70
CA THR A 569 -13.46 4.01 20.99
C THR A 569 -12.97 2.78 20.23
N VAL A 570 -12.58 2.94 18.96
CA VAL A 570 -11.96 1.87 18.17
C VAL A 570 -10.44 2.13 18.03
N PRO A 571 -9.55 1.12 18.14
CA PRO A 571 -9.79 -0.34 18.15
C PRO A 571 -10.68 -0.84 19.30
N GLY A 572 -11.75 -1.55 18.97
CA GLY A 572 -12.81 -1.87 19.93
C GLY A 572 -14.05 -2.50 19.30
N THR A 573 -15.10 -2.69 20.11
CA THR A 573 -16.35 -3.37 19.72
C THR A 573 -17.55 -2.48 19.96
N ILE A 574 -18.45 -2.42 18.98
CA ILE A 574 -19.79 -1.84 19.06
C ILE A 574 -20.78 -3.01 19.16
N GLU A 575 -21.61 -3.05 20.20
CA GLU A 575 -22.66 -4.07 20.33
C GLU A 575 -23.90 -3.64 19.52
N ALA A 576 -24.65 -4.57 18.94
CA ALA A 576 -25.71 -4.23 17.98
C ALA A 576 -26.88 -3.43 18.62
N GLU A 577 -27.21 -3.70 19.88
CA GLU A 577 -28.25 -2.97 20.62
C GLU A 577 -27.78 -1.66 21.30
N ASP A 578 -26.49 -1.31 21.19
CA ASP A 578 -25.93 -0.03 21.67
C ASP A 578 -26.14 1.15 20.69
N PHE A 579 -27.07 1.03 19.74
CA PHE A 579 -27.37 2.07 18.74
C PHE A 579 -27.83 3.40 19.37
N ASP A 580 -27.59 4.49 18.66
CA ASP A 580 -27.66 5.86 19.14
C ASP A 580 -29.05 6.34 19.59
N ASN A 581 -29.08 7.45 20.31
CA ASN A 581 -30.28 8.14 20.71
C ASN A 581 -30.65 9.22 19.68
N GLY A 582 -31.92 9.28 19.30
CA GLY A 582 -32.47 10.25 18.36
C GLY A 582 -33.90 9.89 17.95
N GLY A 583 -34.15 8.59 17.82
CA GLY A 583 -35.46 8.01 17.49
C GLY A 583 -35.56 7.51 16.06
N GLU A 584 -36.76 7.04 15.72
CA GLU A 584 -37.13 6.56 14.38
C GLU A 584 -36.89 7.63 13.31
N GLY A 585 -36.26 7.23 12.20
CA GLY A 585 -35.82 8.11 11.12
C GLY A 585 -34.58 8.96 11.43
N VAL A 586 -34.04 8.90 12.66
CA VAL A 586 -32.85 9.66 13.09
C VAL A 586 -31.69 8.73 13.42
N ALA A 587 -31.82 7.89 14.45
CA ALA A 587 -30.78 6.99 14.93
C ALA A 587 -30.99 5.52 14.52
N TYR A 588 -32.23 5.16 14.15
CA TYR A 588 -32.57 3.90 13.52
C TYR A 588 -33.75 4.09 12.55
N HIS A 589 -33.98 3.10 11.70
CA HIS A 589 -35.25 2.86 11.03
C HIS A 589 -35.65 1.41 11.26
N ASP A 590 -36.78 1.20 11.93
CA ASP A 590 -37.40 -0.11 12.12
C ASP A 590 -38.75 -0.16 11.36
N SER A 591 -39.13 -1.32 10.84
CA SER A 591 -40.41 -1.51 10.16
C SER A 591 -41.58 -1.77 11.13
N ASP A 592 -41.30 -2.15 12.39
CA ASP A 592 -42.24 -2.22 13.50
C ASP A 592 -41.94 -1.12 14.54
N PRO A 593 -42.92 -0.28 14.93
CA PRO A 593 -42.74 0.69 16.02
C PRO A 593 -42.60 0.06 17.43
N ALA A 594 -42.63 -1.27 17.58
CA ALA A 594 -42.56 -1.97 18.86
C ALA A 594 -41.44 -3.01 18.96
N ASN A 595 -40.57 -2.87 19.98
CA ASN A 595 -39.57 -3.88 20.35
C ASN A 595 -40.28 -5.14 20.89
N ASN A 596 -40.49 -6.14 20.03
CA ASN A 596 -41.12 -7.43 20.29
C ASN A 596 -40.28 -8.32 21.22
N GLY A 597 -38.97 -8.05 21.36
CA GLY A 597 -38.10 -8.71 22.34
C GLY A 597 -38.21 -8.13 23.76
N GLY A 598 -38.67 -6.87 23.87
CA GLY A 598 -38.96 -6.19 25.14
C GLY A 598 -37.75 -5.96 26.06
N ALA A 599 -36.52 -6.07 25.55
CA ALA A 599 -35.29 -6.00 26.33
C ALA A 599 -34.36 -4.84 25.91
N TYR A 600 -33.46 -4.45 26.82
CA TYR A 600 -32.40 -3.43 26.68
C TYR A 600 -32.85 -1.98 26.38
N ARG A 601 -33.64 -1.76 25.33
CA ARG A 601 -34.08 -0.44 24.84
C ARG A 601 -35.61 -0.33 24.84
N THR A 602 -36.13 0.89 25.00
CA THR A 602 -37.58 1.21 24.97
C THR A 602 -37.99 1.89 23.66
N THR A 603 -37.39 1.44 22.55
CA THR A 603 -37.49 1.97 21.18
C THR A 603 -38.30 1.01 20.29
N GLY A 604 -38.37 1.28 18.98
CA GLY A 604 -38.87 0.30 18.00
C GLY A 604 -37.98 -0.94 17.90
N VAL A 605 -36.66 -0.73 17.73
CA VAL A 605 -35.67 -1.80 17.50
C VAL A 605 -35.88 -3.09 18.31
N ASP A 606 -36.10 -4.19 17.58
CA ASP A 606 -36.23 -5.55 18.11
C ASP A 606 -34.94 -6.04 18.81
N VAL A 607 -34.94 -6.04 20.15
CA VAL A 607 -33.80 -6.47 20.99
C VAL A 607 -34.23 -7.51 22.02
N ARG A 608 -33.52 -8.64 22.04
CA ARG A 608 -33.78 -9.79 22.94
C ARG A 608 -32.52 -10.28 23.66
N ALA A 609 -32.69 -10.98 24.78
CA ALA A 609 -31.59 -11.62 25.49
C ALA A 609 -31.16 -12.96 24.84
N VAL A 610 -29.86 -13.17 24.66
CA VAL A 610 -29.24 -14.41 24.14
C VAL A 610 -27.94 -14.69 24.91
N ALA A 611 -27.89 -15.81 25.64
CA ALA A 611 -26.78 -16.14 26.54
C ALA A 611 -25.42 -16.49 25.87
N THR A 612 -25.40 -16.61 24.54
CA THR A 612 -24.16 -16.82 23.73
C THR A 612 -23.70 -15.56 22.99
N ALA A 613 -24.36 -14.43 23.21
CA ALA A 613 -23.97 -13.13 22.69
C ALA A 613 -22.76 -12.54 23.45
N SER A 614 -22.16 -11.48 22.92
CA SER A 614 -20.99 -10.77 23.47
C SER A 614 -21.24 -10.27 24.90
N ASN A 615 -22.39 -9.63 25.12
CA ASN A 615 -22.80 -9.06 26.42
C ASN A 615 -24.09 -9.70 27.00
N GLY A 616 -24.76 -10.57 26.24
CA GLY A 616 -26.02 -11.21 26.61
C GLY A 616 -27.26 -10.74 25.85
N PHE A 617 -27.15 -9.79 24.92
CA PHE A 617 -28.24 -9.29 24.07
C PHE A 617 -27.90 -9.36 22.58
N VAL A 618 -28.91 -9.26 21.72
CA VAL A 618 -28.78 -9.09 20.26
C VAL A 618 -29.91 -8.23 19.72
N VAL A 619 -29.66 -7.54 18.60
CA VAL A 619 -30.72 -7.14 17.68
C VAL A 619 -31.17 -8.38 16.90
N PHE A 620 -32.48 -8.59 16.80
CA PHE A 620 -33.03 -9.78 16.14
C PHE A 620 -34.15 -9.41 15.17
N ASN A 621 -34.65 -10.41 14.43
CA ASN A 621 -35.78 -10.23 13.49
C ASN A 621 -35.51 -9.19 12.37
N ALA A 622 -34.26 -8.75 12.22
CA ALA A 622 -33.92 -7.57 11.45
C ALA A 622 -34.06 -7.80 9.94
N VAL A 623 -34.87 -6.98 9.26
CA VAL A 623 -35.31 -7.17 7.86
C VAL A 623 -34.78 -6.11 6.89
N ALA A 624 -34.77 -6.48 5.61
CA ALA A 624 -34.35 -5.63 4.51
C ALA A 624 -35.14 -4.31 4.43
N GLY A 625 -34.41 -3.19 4.40
CA GLY A 625 -34.93 -1.82 4.46
C GLY A 625 -34.54 -1.08 5.75
N GLU A 626 -34.34 -1.82 6.85
CA GLU A 626 -34.02 -1.28 8.17
C GLU A 626 -32.55 -0.88 8.30
N TRP A 627 -32.26 0.01 9.26
CA TRP A 627 -30.89 0.42 9.57
C TRP A 627 -30.72 0.91 11.00
N LEU A 628 -29.49 0.81 11.50
CA LEU A 628 -29.08 1.20 12.86
C LEU A 628 -27.84 2.10 12.79
N LYS A 629 -27.76 3.14 13.62
CA LYS A 629 -26.59 4.02 13.72
C LYS A 629 -25.87 3.95 15.07
N TYR A 630 -24.57 4.20 15.05
CA TYR A 630 -23.70 4.17 16.22
C TYR A 630 -22.62 5.25 16.10
N SER A 631 -22.55 6.16 17.08
CA SER A 631 -21.46 7.12 17.20
C SER A 631 -20.23 6.47 17.85
N PHE A 632 -19.09 6.47 17.16
CA PHE A 632 -17.85 5.87 17.65
C PHE A 632 -16.64 6.79 17.40
N ASN A 633 -15.62 6.70 18.25
CA ASN A 633 -14.40 7.48 18.14
C ASN A 633 -13.22 6.61 17.70
N VAL A 634 -12.59 6.92 16.57
CA VAL A 634 -11.38 6.25 16.09
C VAL A 634 -10.16 6.85 16.79
N ALA A 635 -9.35 6.00 17.43
CA ALA A 635 -8.20 6.43 18.22
C ALA A 635 -7.03 6.97 17.37
N ALA A 636 -6.83 6.43 16.17
CA ALA A 636 -5.78 6.84 15.24
C ALA A 636 -6.21 6.60 13.78
N SER A 637 -5.84 7.51 12.86
CA SER A 637 -6.08 7.33 11.43
C SER A 637 -5.37 6.09 10.92
N GLY A 638 -6.07 5.23 10.17
CA GLY A 638 -5.50 3.97 9.73
C GLY A 638 -6.41 3.19 8.80
N THR A 639 -5.96 1.98 8.45
CA THR A 639 -6.80 0.98 7.80
C THR A 639 -7.26 -0.01 8.86
N TYR A 640 -8.53 -0.39 8.82
CA TYR A 640 -9.23 -1.19 9.80
C TYR A 640 -10.01 -2.33 9.11
N ASP A 641 -10.10 -3.45 9.81
CA ASP A 641 -10.95 -4.57 9.47
C ASP A 641 -12.23 -4.50 10.32
N PHE A 642 -13.39 -4.55 9.65
CA PHE A 642 -14.72 -4.56 10.25
C PHE A 642 -15.19 -6.01 10.32
N ASN A 643 -15.32 -6.54 11.53
CA ASN A 643 -15.71 -7.91 11.81
C ASN A 643 -17.12 -7.92 12.43
N VAL A 644 -18.12 -8.26 11.62
CA VAL A 644 -19.52 -8.28 12.01
C VAL A 644 -19.89 -9.68 12.51
N ARG A 645 -20.15 -9.81 13.81
CA ARG A 645 -20.59 -11.05 14.45
C ARG A 645 -22.13 -11.12 14.40
N LEU A 646 -22.64 -12.15 13.72
CA LEU A 646 -24.08 -12.35 13.48
C LEU A 646 -24.44 -13.84 13.43
N ALA A 647 -25.73 -14.15 13.58
CA ALA A 647 -26.29 -15.50 13.43
C ALA A 647 -27.38 -15.53 12.35
N SER A 648 -27.46 -16.62 11.60
CA SER A 648 -28.55 -16.89 10.66
C SER A 648 -28.72 -18.39 10.45
N SER A 649 -29.94 -18.91 10.58
CA SER A 649 -30.17 -20.37 10.54
C SER A 649 -29.85 -20.96 9.17
N SER A 650 -30.44 -20.37 8.12
CA SER A 650 -30.31 -20.78 6.72
C SER A 650 -29.37 -19.85 5.92
N GLY A 651 -29.03 -18.68 6.48
CA GLY A 651 -28.19 -17.68 5.83
C GLY A 651 -28.86 -17.03 4.62
N GLY A 652 -28.04 -16.38 3.80
CA GLY A 652 -28.45 -15.86 2.50
C GLY A 652 -28.76 -14.36 2.48
N GLY A 653 -29.13 -13.78 3.63
CA GLY A 653 -29.39 -12.35 3.75
C GLY A 653 -28.16 -11.50 3.49
N THR A 654 -28.36 -10.24 3.09
CA THR A 654 -27.28 -9.30 2.80
C THR A 654 -27.46 -7.97 3.52
N PHE A 655 -26.34 -7.34 3.83
CA PHE A 655 -26.24 -6.09 4.56
C PHE A 655 -24.96 -5.35 4.14
N HIS A 656 -24.84 -4.08 4.49
CA HIS A 656 -23.57 -3.37 4.42
C HIS A 656 -23.40 -2.42 5.61
N ILE A 657 -22.18 -1.92 5.79
CA ILE A 657 -21.88 -0.85 6.72
C ILE A 657 -21.44 0.38 5.94
N GLU A 658 -22.06 1.50 6.29
CA GLU A 658 -21.60 2.83 5.96
C GLU A 658 -20.83 3.45 7.14
N VAL A 659 -19.89 4.34 6.83
CA VAL A 659 -19.33 5.30 7.79
C VAL A 659 -19.57 6.70 7.22
N ASP A 660 -20.15 7.59 8.03
CA ASP A 660 -20.54 8.96 7.67
C ASP A 660 -21.41 9.05 6.40
N GLY A 661 -22.22 8.02 6.14
CA GLY A 661 -23.08 7.91 4.95
C GLY A 661 -22.40 7.35 3.69
N VAL A 662 -21.14 6.90 3.78
CA VAL A 662 -20.41 6.24 2.68
C VAL A 662 -20.36 4.74 2.92
N ASN A 663 -20.90 3.92 2.02
CA ASN A 663 -20.82 2.46 2.07
C ASN A 663 -19.36 1.99 1.94
N VAL A 664 -18.76 1.56 3.05
CA VAL A 664 -17.33 1.17 3.14
C VAL A 664 -17.11 -0.33 2.95
N THR A 665 -18.11 -1.16 3.25
CA THR A 665 -17.97 -2.62 3.09
C THR A 665 -18.23 -3.08 1.66
N GLY A 666 -19.15 -2.43 0.96
CA GLY A 666 -19.93 -3.09 -0.10
C GLY A 666 -20.90 -4.11 0.50
N THR A 667 -21.72 -4.76 -0.32
CA THR A 667 -22.68 -5.78 0.13
C THR A 667 -21.96 -7.00 0.71
N LEU A 668 -22.15 -7.22 2.01
CA LEU A 668 -21.77 -8.42 2.75
C LEU A 668 -22.93 -9.41 2.80
N LYS A 669 -22.65 -10.67 3.14
CA LYS A 669 -23.64 -11.76 3.15
C LYS A 669 -23.59 -12.55 4.46
N ALA A 670 -24.74 -12.76 5.07
CA ALA A 670 -24.91 -13.62 6.23
C ALA A 670 -24.67 -15.10 5.85
N PRO A 671 -23.69 -15.79 6.46
CA PRO A 671 -23.51 -17.23 6.28
C PRO A 671 -24.62 -18.00 7.01
N ALA A 672 -24.86 -19.25 6.60
CA ALA A 672 -25.67 -20.17 7.39
C ALA A 672 -24.85 -20.64 8.60
N THR A 673 -25.14 -20.10 9.78
CA THR A 673 -24.33 -20.34 10.99
C THR A 673 -24.70 -21.63 11.73
N GLY A 674 -25.83 -22.24 11.38
CA GLY A 674 -26.35 -23.46 12.02
C GLY A 674 -27.38 -23.19 13.12
N GLY A 675 -27.72 -21.92 13.41
CA GLY A 675 -28.85 -21.56 14.27
C GLY A 675 -28.71 -20.18 14.94
N TRP A 676 -29.84 -19.62 15.39
CA TRP A 676 -30.02 -18.27 15.95
C TRP A 676 -29.28 -17.96 17.28
N GLN A 677 -28.40 -18.84 17.72
CA GLN A 677 -27.53 -18.65 18.89
C GLN A 677 -26.07 -19.09 18.61
N VAL A 678 -25.78 -19.45 17.35
CA VAL A 678 -24.44 -19.78 16.84
C VAL A 678 -24.00 -18.62 15.98
N PHE A 679 -23.04 -17.84 16.46
CA PHE A 679 -22.58 -16.62 15.81
C PHE A 679 -21.31 -16.87 15.00
N GLN A 680 -21.20 -16.24 13.83
CA GLN A 680 -20.00 -16.24 13.00
C GLN A 680 -19.61 -14.81 12.61
N ALA A 681 -18.32 -14.62 12.33
CA ALA A 681 -17.72 -13.37 11.89
C ALA A 681 -17.82 -13.22 10.37
N VAL A 682 -18.32 -12.08 9.90
CA VAL A 682 -18.20 -11.62 8.51
C VAL A 682 -17.25 -10.44 8.48
N THR A 683 -16.02 -10.66 8.01
CA THR A 683 -14.97 -9.65 8.00
C THR A 683 -14.86 -8.94 6.66
N LYS A 684 -15.02 -7.61 6.66
CA LYS A 684 -14.48 -6.73 5.63
C LYS A 684 -13.10 -6.26 6.07
N THR A 685 -12.06 -6.56 5.30
CA THR A 685 -10.74 -5.97 5.52
C THR A 685 -10.58 -4.65 4.74
N GLY A 686 -9.61 -3.83 5.14
CA GLY A 686 -9.14 -2.71 4.31
C GLY A 686 -9.97 -1.42 4.35
N VAL A 687 -10.81 -1.21 5.37
CA VAL A 687 -11.62 0.02 5.52
C VAL A 687 -10.74 1.14 6.09
N LYS A 688 -10.60 2.26 5.38
CA LYS A 688 -9.91 3.44 5.92
C LYS A 688 -10.82 4.18 6.91
N LEU A 689 -10.25 4.63 8.03
CA LEU A 689 -10.90 5.48 9.03
C LEU A 689 -9.90 6.51 9.57
N SER A 690 -10.31 7.77 9.69
CA SER A 690 -9.53 8.83 10.35
C SER A 690 -9.64 8.80 11.86
N GLN A 691 -8.65 9.32 12.57
CA GLN A 691 -8.81 9.72 13.97
C GLN A 691 -9.93 10.76 14.12
N GLY A 692 -10.89 10.51 15.00
CA GLY A 692 -12.02 11.40 15.25
C GLY A 692 -13.32 10.67 15.56
N VAL A 693 -14.41 11.42 15.72
CA VAL A 693 -15.76 10.88 15.93
C VAL A 693 -16.44 10.67 14.57
N HIS A 694 -16.98 9.47 14.37
CA HIS A 694 -17.64 8.99 13.17
C HIS A 694 -19.01 8.38 13.50
N VAL A 695 -19.88 8.30 12.51
CA VAL A 695 -21.19 7.61 12.62
C VAL A 695 -21.19 6.38 11.71
N LEU A 696 -21.25 5.20 12.32
CA LEU A 696 -21.46 3.93 11.63
C LEU A 696 -22.96 3.81 11.32
N ARG A 697 -23.34 3.40 10.10
CA ARG A 697 -24.70 2.93 9.81
C ARG A 697 -24.68 1.49 9.27
N LEU A 698 -25.27 0.56 10.02
CA LEU A 698 -25.55 -0.79 9.55
C LEU A 698 -26.85 -0.74 8.74
N VAL A 699 -26.82 -1.20 7.48
CA VAL A 699 -27.95 -1.17 6.54
C VAL A 699 -28.29 -2.58 6.09
N LEU A 700 -29.58 -2.93 6.14
CA LEU A 700 -30.06 -4.27 5.81
C LEU A 700 -30.60 -4.30 4.37
N ASP A 701 -29.89 -4.99 3.48
CA ASP A 701 -30.10 -4.90 2.02
C ASP A 701 -31.14 -5.90 1.48
N SER A 702 -31.07 -7.17 1.90
CA SER A 702 -31.99 -8.21 1.42
C SER A 702 -32.14 -9.37 2.40
N ASN A 703 -33.36 -9.89 2.52
CA ASN A 703 -33.68 -10.99 3.43
C ASN A 703 -33.16 -12.34 2.89
N GLY A 704 -32.69 -13.18 3.82
CA GLY A 704 -32.29 -14.56 3.54
C GLY A 704 -33.48 -15.51 3.40
N ALA A 705 -33.19 -16.81 3.36
CA ALA A 705 -34.22 -17.84 3.25
C ALA A 705 -35.16 -17.89 4.48
N ASP A 706 -34.70 -17.38 5.63
CA ASP A 706 -35.47 -17.28 6.87
C ASP A 706 -36.35 -16.01 6.96
N THR A 707 -36.55 -15.29 5.85
CA THR A 707 -37.31 -14.02 5.75
C THR A 707 -36.76 -12.81 6.52
N VAL A 708 -35.61 -12.96 7.18
CA VAL A 708 -34.83 -11.88 7.84
C VAL A 708 -33.40 -11.83 7.28
N VAL A 709 -32.64 -10.76 7.58
CA VAL A 709 -31.21 -10.70 7.20
C VAL A 709 -30.34 -11.53 8.15
N GLY A 710 -30.58 -11.41 9.46
CA GLY A 710 -29.87 -12.14 10.51
C GLY A 710 -30.12 -11.53 11.89
N ASP A 711 -29.69 -12.25 12.94
CA ASP A 711 -29.59 -11.70 14.29
C ASP A 711 -28.19 -11.13 14.48
N PHE A 712 -28.06 -9.84 14.80
CA PHE A 712 -26.78 -9.13 14.92
C PHE A 712 -26.37 -8.98 16.38
N ASP A 713 -25.10 -9.26 16.66
CA ASP A 713 -24.51 -9.30 18.00
C ASP A 713 -23.51 -8.16 18.20
N ALA A 714 -22.47 -8.08 17.36
CA ALA A 714 -21.42 -7.08 17.53
C ALA A 714 -20.71 -6.73 16.22
N ILE A 715 -20.10 -5.54 16.18
CA ILE A 715 -19.19 -5.06 15.14
C ILE A 715 -17.86 -4.73 15.82
N ALA A 716 -16.87 -5.62 15.69
CA ALA A 716 -15.51 -5.36 16.13
C ALA A 716 -14.73 -4.64 15.01
N ILE A 717 -14.07 -3.54 15.35
CA ILE A 717 -13.30 -2.70 14.42
C ILE A 717 -11.86 -2.67 14.92
N THR A 718 -10.94 -3.26 14.17
CA THR A 718 -9.53 -3.48 14.57
C THR A 718 -8.57 -3.08 13.45
N PRO A 719 -7.37 -2.56 13.71
CA PRO A 719 -6.45 -2.14 12.64
C PRO A 719 -6.07 -3.31 11.75
N THR A 720 -6.07 -3.10 10.42
CA THR A 720 -5.59 -4.07 9.44
C THR A 720 -4.09 -4.33 9.68
N PRO A 721 -3.65 -5.57 9.91
CA PRO A 721 -2.24 -5.86 10.20
C PRO A 721 -1.32 -5.55 9.00
N THR A 722 -0.28 -4.75 9.25
CA THR A 722 0.77 -4.46 8.26
C THR A 722 1.72 -5.66 8.07
N SER A 723 2.46 -5.71 6.97
CA SER A 723 3.34 -6.85 6.70
C SER A 723 4.43 -7.09 7.75
N PRO A 724 5.08 -6.08 8.39
CA PRO A 724 6.04 -6.33 9.46
C PRO A 724 5.40 -6.99 10.70
N ALA A 725 4.18 -6.58 11.07
CA ALA A 725 3.44 -7.19 12.19
C ALA A 725 3.09 -8.66 11.89
N LEU A 726 2.64 -8.95 10.66
CA LEU A 726 2.33 -10.32 10.23
C LEU A 726 3.58 -11.20 10.18
N VAL A 727 4.73 -10.68 9.70
CA VAL A 727 6.02 -11.39 9.71
C VAL A 727 6.49 -11.66 11.14
N SER A 728 6.31 -10.72 12.08
CA SER A 728 6.63 -10.92 13.50
C SER A 728 5.78 -12.01 14.19
N GLY A 729 4.48 -12.04 13.88
CA GLY A 729 3.59 -13.12 14.32
C GLY A 729 4.01 -14.48 13.77
N ALA A 730 4.23 -14.56 12.45
CA ALA A 730 4.71 -15.78 11.79
C ALA A 730 6.08 -16.23 12.32
N LEU A 731 7.01 -15.31 12.60
CA LEU A 731 8.31 -15.57 13.20
C LEU A 731 8.16 -16.19 14.59
N THR A 732 7.34 -15.58 15.45
CA THR A 732 7.04 -16.10 16.80
C THR A 732 6.51 -17.54 16.75
N THR A 733 5.58 -17.82 15.82
CA THR A 733 5.05 -19.18 15.60
C THR A 733 6.13 -20.12 15.05
N ALA A 734 6.94 -19.71 14.07
CA ALA A 734 8.02 -20.53 13.51
C ALA A 734 9.06 -20.91 14.58
N THR A 735 9.50 -19.95 15.40
CA THR A 735 10.42 -20.17 16.52
C THR A 735 9.82 -21.16 17.52
N THR A 736 8.57 -20.95 17.94
CA THR A 736 7.87 -21.83 18.89
C THR A 736 7.73 -23.26 18.38
N LEU A 737 7.36 -23.44 17.10
CA LEU A 737 7.30 -24.76 16.49
C LEU A 737 8.70 -25.39 16.39
N SER A 738 9.72 -24.63 15.98
CA SER A 738 11.10 -25.12 15.84
C SER A 738 11.75 -25.59 17.15
N ALA A 739 11.26 -25.13 18.31
CA ALA A 739 11.71 -25.58 19.63
C ALA A 739 11.03 -26.89 20.09
N ASN A 740 9.92 -27.29 19.47
CA ASN A 740 9.14 -28.46 19.86
C ASN A 740 9.60 -29.72 19.10
N ALA A 741 9.89 -30.81 19.82
CA ALA A 741 10.24 -32.10 19.21
C ALA A 741 9.03 -32.90 18.68
N ASN A 742 7.80 -32.52 19.04
CA ASN A 742 6.56 -33.23 18.72
C ASN A 742 5.58 -32.31 17.96
N ILE A 743 5.82 -32.16 16.65
CA ILE A 743 5.06 -31.29 15.73
C ILE A 743 4.30 -32.13 14.71
N SER A 744 3.06 -31.75 14.43
CA SER A 744 2.19 -32.35 13.40
C SER A 744 1.83 -31.33 12.30
N THR A 745 1.38 -31.83 11.15
CA THR A 745 0.91 -31.01 10.00
C THR A 745 -0.16 -30.00 10.41
N ALA A 746 -1.07 -30.37 11.31
CA ALA A 746 -2.12 -29.50 11.83
C ALA A 746 -1.59 -28.30 12.64
N GLN A 747 -0.37 -28.37 13.16
CA GLN A 747 0.30 -27.27 13.87
C GLN A 747 1.15 -26.41 12.92
N ILE A 748 1.62 -26.96 11.79
CA ILE A 748 2.43 -26.23 10.79
C ILE A 748 1.55 -25.53 9.75
N ALA A 749 0.39 -26.08 9.38
CA ALA A 749 -0.51 -25.49 8.39
C ALA A 749 -0.92 -24.03 8.72
N PRO A 750 -1.24 -23.65 9.98
CA PRO A 750 -1.49 -22.25 10.33
C PRO A 750 -0.29 -21.33 10.06
N LEU A 751 0.95 -21.78 10.30
CA LEU A 751 2.15 -21.01 9.99
C LEU A 751 2.29 -20.77 8.49
N VAL A 752 2.00 -21.77 7.65
CA VAL A 752 2.00 -21.60 6.18
C VAL A 752 1.01 -20.49 5.79
N THR A 753 -0.21 -20.52 6.31
CA THR A 753 -1.22 -19.47 6.07
C THR A 753 -0.76 -18.10 6.57
N SER A 754 -0.15 -18.00 7.75
CA SER A 754 0.38 -16.73 8.27
C SER A 754 1.51 -16.15 7.41
N ILE A 755 2.40 -16.98 6.86
CA ILE A 755 3.45 -16.53 5.95
C ILE A 755 2.85 -16.11 4.59
N GLU A 756 1.85 -16.84 4.08
CA GLU A 756 1.14 -16.47 2.85
C GLU A 756 0.39 -15.13 3.01
N GLN A 757 -0.27 -14.91 4.15
CA GLN A 757 -0.90 -13.63 4.49
C GLN A 757 0.15 -12.52 4.56
N ALA A 758 1.22 -12.69 5.36
CA ALA A 758 2.30 -11.71 5.50
C ALA A 758 2.94 -11.34 4.16
N TYR A 759 3.15 -12.34 3.29
CA TYR A 759 3.69 -12.15 1.95
C TYR A 759 2.71 -11.43 1.01
N SER A 760 1.41 -11.74 1.08
CA SER A 760 0.39 -11.04 0.28
C SER A 760 0.27 -9.56 0.66
N THR A 761 0.28 -9.24 1.97
CA THR A 761 0.32 -7.85 2.46
C THR A 761 1.62 -7.16 2.02
N PHE A 762 2.77 -7.82 2.18
CA PHE A 762 4.06 -7.29 1.73
C PHE A 762 4.05 -6.91 0.24
N LEU A 763 3.44 -7.71 -0.64
CA LEU A 763 3.36 -7.34 -2.06
C LEU A 763 2.61 -6.02 -2.28
N THR A 764 1.55 -5.74 -1.51
CA THR A 764 0.82 -4.46 -1.56
C THR A 764 1.59 -3.29 -0.94
N GLU A 765 2.43 -3.57 0.07
CA GLU A 765 3.28 -2.59 0.75
C GLU A 765 4.68 -2.45 0.09
N SER A 766 4.98 -3.22 -0.94
CA SER A 766 6.35 -3.45 -1.43
C SER A 766 7.09 -2.18 -1.88
N SER A 767 6.37 -1.17 -2.36
CA SER A 767 6.91 0.14 -2.74
C SER A 767 7.35 1.01 -1.56
N TYR A 768 7.00 0.64 -0.33
CA TYR A 768 7.42 1.35 0.89
C TYR A 768 8.78 0.87 1.43
N PHE A 769 9.29 -0.28 0.95
CA PHE A 769 10.52 -0.88 1.45
C PHE A 769 11.70 -0.71 0.48
N THR A 770 12.77 -0.06 0.94
CA THR A 770 14.02 0.10 0.16
C THR A 770 14.70 -1.22 -0.20
N SER A 771 14.44 -2.29 0.57
CA SER A 771 15.01 -3.63 0.40
C SER A 771 14.01 -4.67 -0.13
N ALA A 772 12.99 -4.25 -0.89
CA ALA A 772 11.88 -5.10 -1.35
C ALA A 772 12.30 -6.44 -2.00
N ASP A 773 13.35 -6.45 -2.84
CA ASP A 773 13.89 -7.68 -3.46
C ASP A 773 14.42 -8.69 -2.42
N GLY A 774 15.11 -8.19 -1.38
CA GLY A 774 15.60 -9.04 -0.28
C GLY A 774 14.46 -9.54 0.62
N ILE A 775 13.41 -8.74 0.81
CA ILE A 775 12.23 -9.13 1.58
C ILE A 775 11.43 -10.20 0.83
N ASP A 776 11.14 -10.00 -0.47
CA ASP A 776 10.44 -10.98 -1.33
C ASP A 776 11.13 -12.35 -1.28
N LYS A 777 12.45 -12.38 -1.51
CA LYS A 777 13.22 -13.64 -1.49
C LYS A 777 13.25 -14.27 -0.10
N SER A 778 13.33 -13.48 0.97
CA SER A 778 13.30 -13.99 2.35
C SER A 778 11.96 -14.63 2.70
N LEU A 779 10.84 -13.95 2.38
CA LEU A 779 9.49 -14.46 2.63
C LEU A 779 9.14 -15.67 1.75
N ARG A 780 9.49 -15.66 0.46
CA ARG A 780 9.35 -16.84 -0.40
C ARG A 780 10.15 -18.03 0.13
N THR A 781 11.40 -17.82 0.55
CA THR A 781 12.23 -18.90 1.10
C THR A 781 11.62 -19.45 2.39
N ALA A 782 11.19 -18.59 3.32
CA ALA A 782 10.46 -19.02 4.52
C ALA A 782 9.20 -19.83 4.18
N LEU A 783 8.39 -19.37 3.21
CA LEU A 783 7.19 -20.06 2.77
C LEU A 783 7.49 -21.46 2.20
N TYR A 784 8.52 -21.59 1.36
CA TYR A 784 8.89 -22.87 0.78
C TYR A 784 9.46 -23.85 1.81
N PHE A 785 10.20 -23.38 2.81
CA PHE A 785 10.63 -24.20 3.95
C PHE A 785 9.46 -24.58 4.88
N ALA A 786 8.48 -23.69 5.10
CA ALA A 786 7.28 -24.00 5.88
C ALA A 786 6.37 -25.02 5.18
N ARG A 787 6.13 -24.85 3.87
CA ARG A 787 5.39 -25.81 3.03
C ARG A 787 6.07 -27.18 3.01
N ALA A 788 7.40 -27.23 2.85
CA ALA A 788 8.16 -28.48 2.91
C ALA A 788 8.08 -29.14 4.30
N SER A 789 8.18 -28.36 5.38
CA SER A 789 8.02 -28.84 6.77
C SER A 789 6.65 -29.46 7.01
N SER A 790 5.59 -28.80 6.52
CA SER A 790 4.22 -29.28 6.60
C SER A 790 4.06 -30.63 5.88
N ALA A 791 4.47 -30.69 4.61
CA ALA A 791 4.39 -31.90 3.78
C ALA A 791 5.20 -33.09 4.34
N LEU A 792 6.40 -32.83 4.88
CA LEU A 792 7.22 -33.87 5.52
C LEU A 792 6.56 -34.39 6.81
N SER A 793 5.97 -33.50 7.62
CA SER A 793 5.29 -33.89 8.86
C SER A 793 4.05 -34.77 8.65
N GLU A 794 3.46 -34.77 7.44
CA GLU A 794 2.35 -35.66 7.08
C GLU A 794 2.81 -37.11 6.85
N VAL A 795 4.03 -37.31 6.33
CA VAL A 795 4.54 -38.63 5.88
C VAL A 795 5.54 -39.28 6.85
N ASP A 796 6.36 -38.47 7.51
CA ASP A 796 7.40 -38.90 8.47
C ASP A 796 7.08 -38.49 9.92
N GLY A 797 6.04 -37.68 10.14
CA GLY A 797 5.67 -37.17 11.46
C GLY A 797 6.67 -36.15 12.02
N SER A 798 6.77 -36.08 13.35
CA SER A 798 7.72 -35.22 14.03
C SER A 798 9.15 -35.76 13.88
N SER A 799 10.04 -34.98 13.27
CA SER A 799 11.41 -35.39 12.99
C SER A 799 12.39 -34.21 13.06
N VAL A 800 13.67 -34.50 13.31
CA VAL A 800 14.76 -33.49 13.27
C VAL A 800 14.77 -32.79 11.90
N THR A 801 14.52 -33.54 10.83
CA THR A 801 14.36 -33.07 9.44
C THR A 801 13.31 -31.97 9.27
N VAL A 802 12.17 -32.07 9.98
CA VAL A 802 11.13 -31.03 10.02
C VAL A 802 11.56 -29.89 10.94
N GLN A 803 12.17 -30.19 12.09
CA GLN A 803 12.64 -29.20 13.05
C GLN A 803 13.67 -28.23 12.43
N THR A 804 14.70 -28.74 11.75
CA THR A 804 15.72 -27.92 11.07
C THR A 804 15.11 -27.02 10.00
N ARG A 805 14.11 -27.50 9.24
CA ARG A 805 13.41 -26.66 8.24
C ARG A 805 12.56 -25.56 8.86
N LEU A 806 11.99 -25.78 10.05
CA LEU A 806 11.32 -24.73 10.82
C LEU A 806 12.30 -23.73 11.44
N GLN A 807 13.51 -24.15 11.84
CA GLN A 807 14.60 -23.23 12.23
C GLN A 807 15.04 -22.34 11.05
N ILE A 808 15.17 -22.89 9.84
CA ILE A 808 15.45 -22.12 8.63
C ILE A 808 14.28 -21.17 8.29
N THR A 809 13.03 -21.62 8.48
CA THR A 809 11.83 -20.77 8.33
C THR A 809 11.89 -19.56 9.26
N ALA A 810 12.16 -19.78 10.55
CA ALA A 810 12.34 -18.70 11.52
C ALA A 810 13.52 -17.77 11.16
N SER A 811 14.67 -18.33 10.75
CA SER A 811 15.83 -17.56 10.31
C SER A 811 15.51 -16.63 9.13
N ARG A 812 14.77 -17.11 8.12
CA ARG A 812 14.37 -16.30 6.95
C ARG A 812 13.24 -15.31 7.24
N LEU A 813 12.34 -15.59 8.19
CA LEU A 813 11.35 -14.61 8.66
C LEU A 813 12.02 -13.49 9.48
N SER A 814 13.00 -13.83 10.32
CA SER A 814 13.83 -12.84 11.02
C SER A 814 14.60 -11.96 10.02
N GLN A 815 15.22 -12.56 9.00
CA GLN A 815 15.86 -11.82 7.91
C GLN A 815 14.89 -10.89 7.16
N ALA A 816 13.67 -11.34 6.86
CA ALA A 816 12.65 -10.49 6.24
C ALA A 816 12.26 -9.31 7.15
N TYR A 817 12.05 -9.56 8.45
CA TYR A 817 11.67 -8.54 9.42
C TYR A 817 12.74 -7.46 9.58
N SER A 818 14.02 -7.84 9.73
CA SER A 818 15.14 -6.88 9.82
C SER A 818 15.44 -6.14 8.50
N LEU A 819 14.85 -6.54 7.37
CA LEU A 819 14.87 -5.78 6.11
C LEU A 819 13.63 -4.88 5.95
N MET A 820 12.48 -5.29 6.49
CA MET A 820 11.26 -4.47 6.58
C MET A 820 11.41 -3.31 7.55
N ILE A 821 12.04 -3.57 8.69
CA ILE A 821 12.44 -2.58 9.70
C ILE A 821 13.97 -2.66 9.82
N PRO A 822 14.72 -1.93 8.97
CA PRO A 822 16.18 -1.82 9.08
C PRO A 822 16.60 -1.50 10.51
N GLY A 823 17.81 -1.92 10.92
CA GLY A 823 18.31 -1.71 12.28
C GLY A 823 17.68 -2.61 13.35
N SER A 824 16.39 -2.97 13.22
CA SER A 824 15.62 -3.63 14.28
C SER A 824 16.30 -4.85 14.88
N ASN A 825 16.69 -4.70 16.14
CA ASN A 825 17.32 -5.74 16.92
C ASN A 825 16.30 -6.78 17.40
N VAL A 826 15.82 -7.64 16.48
CA VAL A 826 15.28 -8.96 16.84
C VAL A 826 16.44 -9.74 17.46
N THR A 827 16.52 -9.70 18.79
CA THR A 827 17.67 -10.21 19.53
C THR A 827 17.95 -11.66 19.19
N SER A 828 19.23 -11.94 18.94
CA SER A 828 19.71 -13.29 18.69
C SER A 828 19.47 -14.21 19.89
N ASP A 829 18.42 -15.01 19.83
CA ASP A 829 18.52 -16.42 20.24
C ASP A 829 18.94 -17.31 19.05
N ALA A 830 19.64 -16.69 18.08
CA ALA A 830 20.45 -17.38 17.07
C ALA A 830 21.61 -18.21 17.67
N SER A 831 21.75 -18.20 19.01
CA SER A 831 22.41 -19.24 19.81
C SER A 831 21.87 -20.65 19.55
N ALA A 832 20.60 -20.80 19.15
CA ALA A 832 19.90 -22.08 19.03
C ALA A 832 19.41 -22.44 17.62
N HIS A 833 19.69 -21.62 16.60
CA HIS A 833 19.16 -21.80 15.24
C HIS A 833 20.27 -21.93 14.21
N VAL A 834 20.12 -22.86 13.26
CA VAL A 834 21.04 -23.04 12.13
C VAL A 834 21.09 -21.75 11.31
N THR A 835 22.23 -21.05 11.38
CA THR A 835 22.54 -19.93 10.50
C THR A 835 22.75 -20.48 9.09
N SER A 836 21.68 -20.46 8.29
CA SER A 836 21.66 -20.85 6.88
C SER A 836 22.74 -20.09 6.10
N THR A 837 23.88 -20.74 5.87
CA THR A 837 25.02 -20.17 5.11
C THR A 837 24.72 -20.06 3.61
N ALA A 838 23.65 -20.69 3.13
CA ALA A 838 23.18 -20.55 1.76
C ALA A 838 22.83 -19.08 1.42
N PRO A 839 23.30 -18.54 0.28
CA PRO A 839 22.92 -17.22 -0.21
C PRO A 839 21.42 -17.13 -0.46
N LEU A 840 20.88 -15.91 -0.46
CA LEU A 840 19.46 -15.66 -0.65
C LEU A 840 19.07 -15.73 -2.14
N ILE A 841 19.12 -16.94 -2.70
CA ILE A 841 18.86 -17.26 -4.11
C ILE A 841 17.81 -18.38 -4.17
N ILE A 842 16.84 -18.25 -5.07
CA ILE A 842 15.87 -19.29 -5.39
C ILE A 842 16.26 -19.88 -6.75
N GLY A 843 16.80 -21.10 -6.74
CA GLY A 843 17.27 -21.78 -7.95
C GLY A 843 16.14 -22.37 -8.80
N SER A 844 16.50 -22.92 -9.95
CA SER A 844 15.59 -23.66 -10.83
C SER A 844 15.52 -25.15 -10.47
N ALA A 845 14.33 -25.74 -10.63
CA ALA A 845 14.09 -27.18 -10.51
C ALA A 845 13.43 -27.72 -11.80
N ASP A 846 14.22 -27.91 -12.85
CA ASP A 846 13.77 -28.47 -14.13
C ASP A 846 13.40 -29.95 -13.92
N THR A 847 12.11 -30.26 -13.92
CA THR A 847 11.56 -31.54 -13.46
C THR A 847 11.02 -32.35 -14.64
N ARG A 848 11.49 -33.60 -14.78
CA ARG A 848 11.29 -34.45 -15.95
C ARG A 848 11.04 -35.90 -15.57
N SER A 849 10.40 -36.68 -16.43
CA SER A 849 10.37 -38.14 -16.31
C SER A 849 11.79 -38.72 -16.38
N SER A 850 12.16 -39.61 -15.45
CA SER A 850 13.49 -40.25 -15.45
C SER A 850 13.69 -41.26 -16.59
N ALA A 851 12.61 -41.69 -17.23
CA ALA A 851 12.65 -42.63 -18.35
C ALA A 851 12.62 -41.93 -19.71
N SER A 852 11.70 -40.98 -19.93
CA SER A 852 11.54 -40.30 -21.23
C SER A 852 12.25 -38.94 -21.33
N PHE A 853 12.72 -38.38 -20.21
CA PHE A 853 13.37 -37.06 -20.11
C PHE A 853 12.53 -35.86 -20.58
N ALA A 854 11.23 -36.08 -20.80
CA ALA A 854 10.24 -35.06 -21.12
C ALA A 854 9.77 -34.32 -19.84
N PRO A 855 9.36 -33.04 -19.94
CA PRO A 855 8.88 -32.22 -18.82
C PRO A 855 7.42 -32.53 -18.42
N ILE A 856 7.05 -33.80 -18.48
CA ILE A 856 5.72 -34.32 -18.14
C ILE A 856 5.89 -35.58 -17.30
N VAL A 857 5.10 -35.71 -16.25
CA VAL A 857 5.20 -36.79 -15.24
C VAL A 857 3.81 -37.31 -14.89
N SER A 858 3.71 -38.48 -14.28
CA SER A 858 2.43 -38.99 -13.74
C SER A 858 2.57 -39.41 -12.27
N PRO A 859 1.46 -39.50 -11.51
CA PRO A 859 1.49 -39.95 -10.13
C PRO A 859 2.19 -41.31 -10.00
N SER A 860 2.94 -41.53 -8.92
CA SER A 860 3.75 -42.73 -8.68
C SER A 860 4.88 -43.02 -9.68
N SER A 861 5.12 -42.19 -10.70
CA SER A 861 6.24 -42.40 -11.65
C SER A 861 7.60 -42.01 -11.05
N VAL A 862 8.70 -42.58 -11.56
CA VAL A 862 10.06 -42.13 -11.22
C VAL A 862 10.45 -40.95 -12.10
N SER A 863 10.76 -39.83 -11.45
CA SER A 863 11.10 -38.55 -12.08
C SER A 863 12.43 -38.00 -11.54
N THR A 864 12.95 -36.99 -12.21
CA THR A 864 14.23 -36.35 -11.87
C THR A 864 14.12 -34.84 -11.92
N ILE A 865 14.89 -34.17 -11.06
CA ILE A 865 15.04 -32.72 -11.02
C ILE A 865 16.48 -32.39 -11.40
N LEU A 866 16.66 -31.40 -12.27
CA LEU A 866 17.94 -30.80 -12.61
C LEU A 866 17.99 -29.38 -12.02
N GLY A 867 19.14 -28.99 -11.47
CA GLY A 867 19.32 -27.67 -10.84
C GLY A 867 20.74 -27.11 -10.99
N ASP A 868 20.88 -25.81 -10.80
CA ASP A 868 22.16 -25.10 -10.91
C ASP A 868 23.02 -25.27 -9.64
N ALA A 869 23.90 -26.26 -9.67
CA ALA A 869 24.88 -26.54 -8.62
C ALA A 869 25.88 -25.38 -8.33
N THR A 870 25.92 -24.33 -9.16
CA THR A 870 26.80 -23.17 -8.95
C THR A 870 26.12 -22.03 -8.18
N GLN A 871 24.78 -22.01 -8.12
CA GLN A 871 24.00 -20.94 -7.46
C GLN A 871 23.06 -21.45 -6.35
N SER A 872 22.41 -22.59 -6.56
CA SER A 872 21.55 -23.24 -5.57
C SER A 872 21.65 -24.77 -5.70
N PRO A 873 22.74 -25.38 -5.20
CA PRO A 873 22.92 -26.83 -5.22
C PRO A 873 21.77 -27.55 -4.50
N LEU A 874 21.23 -28.60 -5.13
CA LEU A 874 20.07 -29.33 -4.63
C LEU A 874 20.36 -30.12 -3.34
N SER A 875 21.63 -30.50 -3.13
CA SER A 875 22.20 -31.07 -1.89
C SER A 875 23.72 -30.81 -1.89
N THR A 876 24.36 -30.70 -0.72
CA THR A 876 25.84 -30.74 -0.66
C THR A 876 26.41 -32.16 -0.78
N GLN A 877 25.57 -33.19 -0.67
CA GLN A 877 25.96 -34.60 -0.62
C GLN A 877 25.59 -35.33 -1.91
N THR A 878 26.27 -36.43 -2.21
CA THR A 878 25.91 -37.32 -3.33
C THR A 878 25.65 -38.73 -2.80
N ILE A 879 24.38 -39.11 -2.71
CA ILE A 879 23.91 -40.31 -2.00
C ILE A 879 22.76 -40.95 -2.80
N ALA A 880 22.73 -42.30 -2.84
CA ALA A 880 21.57 -43.08 -3.25
C ALA A 880 20.93 -43.75 -2.02
N ALA A 881 19.61 -43.82 -1.99
CA ALA A 881 18.86 -44.44 -0.89
C ALA A 881 18.95 -45.97 -0.96
N SER A 882 19.18 -46.60 0.20
CA SER A 882 18.90 -48.02 0.40
C SER A 882 17.43 -48.19 0.75
N GLN A 883 16.75 -49.19 0.17
CA GLN A 883 15.37 -49.50 0.56
C GLN A 883 15.31 -49.94 2.03
N THR A 884 14.30 -49.46 2.76
CA THR A 884 14.08 -49.85 4.16
C THR A 884 13.37 -51.21 4.26
N VAL A 885 13.44 -51.84 5.44
CA VAL A 885 12.80 -53.15 5.73
C VAL A 885 11.27 -53.14 5.49
N ASN A 886 10.64 -51.96 5.46
CA ASN A 886 9.21 -51.76 5.23
C ASN A 886 8.89 -51.24 3.81
N GLY A 887 9.83 -51.35 2.85
CA GLY A 887 9.60 -51.01 1.43
C GLY A 887 9.46 -49.51 1.10
N LYS A 888 9.65 -48.62 2.08
CA LYS A 888 9.68 -47.16 1.85
C LYS A 888 11.11 -46.68 1.53
N LEU A 889 11.20 -45.69 0.65
CA LEU A 889 12.35 -44.78 0.53
C LEU A 889 12.16 -43.57 1.48
N PRO A 890 13.22 -42.83 1.84
CA PRO A 890 13.11 -41.64 2.68
C PRO A 890 12.56 -40.42 1.90
N TYR A 891 11.96 -39.45 2.60
CA TYR A 891 11.50 -38.18 2.02
C TYR A 891 12.51 -37.03 2.16
N ASP A 892 13.55 -37.20 2.98
CA ASP A 892 14.79 -36.41 2.96
C ASP A 892 15.98 -37.35 2.76
N LEU A 893 16.84 -37.05 1.78
CA LEU A 893 18.06 -37.79 1.51
C LEU A 893 19.23 -36.82 1.33
N GLY A 894 20.33 -37.03 2.05
CA GLY A 894 21.50 -36.13 1.99
C GLY A 894 21.17 -34.68 2.35
N GLY A 895 20.16 -34.46 3.21
CA GLY A 895 19.69 -33.13 3.59
C GLY A 895 18.65 -32.52 2.66
N ALA A 896 18.32 -33.15 1.53
CA ALA A 896 17.41 -32.59 0.54
C ALA A 896 16.05 -33.31 0.51
N SER A 897 14.97 -32.53 0.48
CA SER A 897 13.59 -33.01 0.35
C SER A 897 12.90 -32.37 -0.84
N VAL A 898 12.01 -33.12 -1.49
CA VAL A 898 11.21 -32.67 -2.64
C VAL A 898 9.73 -32.63 -2.25
N THR A 899 9.02 -31.57 -2.64
CA THR A 899 7.56 -31.56 -2.70
C THR A 899 7.05 -31.29 -4.11
N VAL A 900 5.92 -31.91 -4.45
CA VAL A 900 5.23 -31.76 -5.74
C VAL A 900 3.75 -31.57 -5.45
N GLY A 901 3.16 -30.46 -5.90
CA GLY A 901 1.75 -30.14 -5.61
C GLY A 901 1.44 -30.08 -4.11
N GLY A 902 2.41 -29.66 -3.29
CA GLY A 902 2.31 -29.62 -1.83
C GLY A 902 2.54 -30.96 -1.11
N ARG A 903 2.67 -32.09 -1.82
CA ARG A 903 2.92 -33.42 -1.21
C ARG A 903 4.40 -33.76 -1.18
N ALA A 904 4.89 -34.34 -0.10
CA ALA A 904 6.26 -34.82 0.02
C ALA A 904 6.52 -36.02 -0.90
N ALA A 905 7.67 -36.04 -1.55
CA ALA A 905 8.06 -37.06 -2.52
C ALA A 905 9.20 -37.95 -2.01
N GLN A 906 9.14 -39.25 -2.30
CA GLN A 906 10.16 -40.22 -1.89
C GLN A 906 11.41 -40.11 -2.76
N VAL A 907 12.59 -40.01 -2.14
CA VAL A 907 13.85 -39.70 -2.83
C VAL A 907 14.70 -40.96 -3.05
N LEU A 908 15.07 -41.23 -4.30
CA LEU A 908 15.94 -42.34 -4.70
C LEU A 908 17.42 -41.96 -4.63
N SER A 909 17.77 -40.73 -5.05
CA SER A 909 19.16 -40.27 -5.13
C SER A 909 19.26 -38.76 -5.14
N VAL A 910 20.33 -38.21 -4.57
CA VAL A 910 20.67 -36.78 -4.60
C VAL A 910 22.10 -36.54 -5.04
N SER A 911 22.34 -35.37 -5.63
CA SER A 911 23.63 -34.71 -5.85
C SER A 911 23.41 -33.19 -5.87
N SER A 912 24.47 -32.41 -6.03
CA SER A 912 24.37 -30.94 -6.15
C SER A 912 23.60 -30.45 -7.37
N SER A 913 23.53 -31.24 -8.45
CA SER A 913 22.86 -30.86 -9.71
C SER A 913 21.67 -31.73 -10.10
N LYS A 914 21.46 -32.88 -9.44
CA LYS A 914 20.41 -33.84 -9.80
C LYS A 914 19.78 -34.50 -8.59
N ILE A 915 18.44 -34.56 -8.57
CA ILE A 915 17.67 -35.45 -7.69
C ILE A 915 16.90 -36.46 -8.55
N SER A 916 16.72 -37.69 -8.05
CA SER A 916 15.78 -38.68 -8.59
C SER A 916 14.77 -39.06 -7.50
N PHE A 917 13.48 -39.07 -7.81
CA PHE A 917 12.39 -39.19 -6.84
C PHE A 917 11.17 -39.93 -7.42
N VAL A 918 10.27 -40.40 -6.55
CA VAL A 918 8.94 -40.92 -6.94
C VAL A 918 7.92 -39.79 -6.82
N VAL A 919 7.19 -39.50 -7.91
CA VAL A 919 6.10 -38.52 -7.92
C VAL A 919 5.00 -38.96 -6.94
N PRO A 920 4.52 -38.09 -6.04
CA PRO A 920 3.45 -38.43 -5.10
C PRO A 920 2.21 -39.02 -5.79
N SER A 921 1.59 -40.01 -5.16
CA SER A 921 0.34 -40.61 -5.65
C SER A 921 -0.85 -39.66 -5.47
N GLY A 922 -1.87 -39.82 -6.31
CA GLY A 922 -3.13 -39.07 -6.20
C GLY A 922 -3.02 -37.56 -6.39
N LEU A 923 -2.00 -37.08 -7.11
CA LEU A 923 -1.94 -35.70 -7.60
C LEU A 923 -2.93 -35.51 -8.77
N PRO A 924 -3.61 -34.34 -8.87
CA PRO A 924 -4.47 -34.03 -10.01
C PRO A 924 -3.65 -33.81 -11.28
N ALA A 925 -4.29 -33.95 -12.44
CA ALA A 925 -3.70 -33.59 -13.72
C ALA A 925 -3.70 -32.07 -13.93
N GLY A 926 -2.67 -31.55 -14.60
CA GLY A 926 -2.40 -30.12 -14.79
C GLY A 926 -1.01 -29.72 -14.35
N ASP A 927 -0.66 -28.44 -14.51
CA ASP A 927 0.63 -27.91 -14.07
C ASP A 927 0.67 -27.76 -12.55
N THR A 928 1.77 -28.19 -11.93
CA THR A 928 1.94 -28.17 -10.48
C THR A 928 3.31 -27.67 -10.03
N GLU A 929 3.37 -27.04 -8.86
CA GLU A 929 4.59 -26.51 -8.26
C GLU A 929 5.50 -27.64 -7.76
N VAL A 930 6.80 -27.54 -8.05
CA VAL A 930 7.85 -28.40 -7.51
C VAL A 930 8.80 -27.55 -6.67
N ILE A 931 9.06 -27.98 -5.43
CA ILE A 931 10.01 -27.34 -4.52
C ILE A 931 11.06 -28.36 -4.10
N VAL A 932 12.33 -27.95 -4.12
CA VAL A 932 13.43 -28.62 -3.42
C VAL A 932 13.90 -27.73 -2.29
N THR A 933 14.05 -28.27 -1.08
CA THR A 933 14.68 -27.58 0.06
C THR A 933 15.78 -28.42 0.68
N SER A 934 16.91 -27.79 1.00
CA SER A 934 18.07 -28.44 1.63
C SER A 934 18.25 -28.02 3.10
N GLN A 935 18.82 -28.88 3.93
CA GLN A 935 19.11 -28.59 5.36
C GLN A 935 20.18 -27.51 5.56
N GLU A 936 20.97 -27.19 4.54
CA GLU A 936 21.92 -26.08 4.51
C GLU A 936 21.26 -24.72 4.16
N GLY A 937 19.96 -24.73 3.81
CA GLY A 937 19.17 -23.52 3.55
C GLY A 937 19.00 -23.15 2.08
N TYR A 938 19.42 -24.00 1.13
CA TYR A 938 19.16 -23.80 -0.29
C TYR A 938 17.71 -24.13 -0.65
N VAL A 939 17.17 -23.42 -1.64
CA VAL A 939 15.86 -23.67 -2.23
C VAL A 939 15.93 -23.58 -3.76
N SER A 940 15.21 -24.47 -4.42
CA SER A 940 15.02 -24.45 -5.87
C SER A 940 13.56 -24.74 -6.21
N ARG A 941 13.02 -24.06 -7.23
CA ARG A 941 11.60 -24.08 -7.61
C ARG A 941 11.43 -24.36 -9.10
N GLY A 942 10.37 -25.11 -9.41
CA GLY A 942 9.95 -25.41 -10.79
C GLY A 942 8.44 -25.55 -10.90
N VAL A 943 7.99 -25.81 -12.11
CA VAL A 943 6.62 -26.23 -12.44
C VAL A 943 6.73 -27.42 -13.39
N VAL A 944 5.88 -28.43 -13.22
CA VAL A 944 5.83 -29.61 -14.11
C VAL A 944 4.38 -29.97 -14.42
N THR A 945 4.12 -30.41 -15.65
CA THR A 945 2.81 -30.92 -16.03
C THR A 945 2.62 -32.34 -15.50
N VAL A 946 1.62 -32.53 -14.63
CA VAL A 946 1.16 -33.85 -14.20
C VAL A 946 0.08 -34.34 -15.17
N ALA A 947 0.23 -35.56 -15.68
CA ALA A 947 -0.77 -36.25 -16.49
C ALA A 947 -1.17 -37.58 -15.83
N PRO A 948 -2.34 -38.16 -16.14
CA PRO A 948 -2.72 -39.48 -15.64
C PRO A 948 -1.75 -40.59 -16.09
N VAL A 949 -1.16 -40.44 -17.29
CA VAL A 949 -0.25 -41.40 -17.91
C VAL A 949 0.90 -40.62 -18.54
N ALA A 950 2.15 -40.99 -18.24
CA ALA A 950 3.38 -40.33 -18.71
C ALA A 950 4.47 -41.36 -19.03
N MET A 951 4.12 -42.31 -19.90
CA MET A 951 4.92 -43.51 -20.19
C MET A 951 6.34 -43.19 -20.66
N GLY A 952 7.34 -43.87 -20.09
CA GLY A 952 8.70 -43.88 -20.62
C GLY A 952 9.37 -45.25 -20.52
N ILE A 953 10.22 -45.57 -21.50
CA ILE A 953 11.17 -46.69 -21.45
C ILE A 953 12.51 -46.14 -20.95
N PHE A 954 13.07 -46.71 -19.89
CA PHE A 954 14.36 -46.29 -19.38
C PHE A 954 15.48 -46.58 -20.39
N THR A 955 16.44 -45.66 -20.52
CA THR A 955 17.62 -45.83 -21.36
C THR A 955 18.91 -45.82 -20.54
N LYS A 956 19.91 -46.62 -20.95
CA LYS A 956 21.23 -46.75 -20.29
C LYS A 956 21.99 -45.41 -20.19
N SER A 957 21.68 -44.49 -21.10
CA SER A 957 22.16 -43.11 -21.16
C SER A 957 21.56 -42.18 -20.10
N GLY A 958 20.39 -42.50 -19.54
CA GLY A 958 19.61 -41.61 -18.69
C GLY A 958 19.06 -40.36 -19.40
N SER A 959 19.06 -40.33 -20.74
CA SER A 959 18.63 -39.19 -21.58
C SER A 959 17.28 -39.38 -22.29
N GLY A 960 16.61 -40.51 -22.07
CA GLY A 960 15.40 -40.90 -22.80
C GLY A 960 15.62 -41.37 -24.24
N THR A 961 16.87 -41.51 -24.67
CA THR A 961 17.26 -41.89 -26.03
C THR A 961 18.41 -42.90 -26.05
N GLY A 962 18.42 -43.78 -27.05
CA GLY A 962 19.40 -44.87 -27.20
C GLY A 962 19.01 -46.14 -26.44
N ASP A 963 20.01 -46.95 -26.09
CA ASP A 963 19.83 -48.30 -25.56
C ASP A 963 18.86 -48.40 -24.38
N ALA A 964 17.83 -49.23 -24.51
CA ALA A 964 16.88 -49.53 -23.45
C ALA A 964 17.55 -50.27 -22.28
N VAL A 965 17.04 -50.01 -21.07
CA VAL A 965 17.26 -50.87 -19.91
C VAL A 965 16.28 -52.04 -20.01
N ALA A 966 16.78 -53.18 -20.48
CA ALA A 966 15.99 -54.37 -20.76
C ALA A 966 16.81 -55.65 -20.55
N MET A 967 16.12 -56.76 -20.23
CA MET A 967 16.69 -58.08 -19.96
C MET A 967 15.88 -59.20 -20.61
N ASP A 968 16.51 -60.32 -20.95
CA ASP A 968 15.78 -61.52 -21.34
C ASP A 968 15.12 -62.19 -20.12
N SER A 969 13.94 -62.80 -20.28
CA SER A 969 13.21 -63.36 -19.13
C SER A 969 13.67 -64.75 -18.65
N ASN A 970 14.79 -65.28 -19.17
CA ASN A 970 15.27 -66.63 -18.85
C ASN A 970 16.67 -66.62 -18.19
N GLY A 971 17.60 -65.81 -18.71
CA GLY A 971 18.92 -65.58 -18.14
C GLY A 971 19.05 -64.28 -17.35
N LEU A 972 18.09 -63.36 -17.46
CA LEU A 972 18.17 -61.97 -16.97
C LEU A 972 19.41 -61.22 -17.50
N VAL A 973 19.89 -61.58 -18.69
CA VAL A 973 21.05 -60.90 -19.31
C VAL A 973 20.59 -59.70 -20.12
N SER A 974 21.42 -58.65 -20.11
CA SER A 974 21.28 -57.52 -21.03
C SER A 974 21.68 -57.94 -22.46
N GLY A 975 21.06 -57.30 -23.45
CA GLY A 975 21.25 -57.63 -24.87
C GLY A 975 22.68 -57.38 -25.38
N PRO A 976 23.03 -57.89 -26.58
CA PRO A 976 22.11 -58.26 -27.66
C PRO A 976 21.34 -59.58 -27.47
N PHE A 977 20.06 -59.56 -27.82
CA PHE A 977 19.07 -60.60 -27.53
C PHE A 977 18.81 -61.53 -28.72
N ASP A 978 18.57 -62.82 -28.46
CA ASP A 978 18.06 -63.78 -29.43
C ASP A 978 16.52 -63.85 -29.38
N VAL A 979 15.84 -64.09 -30.51
CA VAL A 979 14.37 -64.25 -30.58
C VAL A 979 13.85 -65.58 -29.99
N THR A 980 14.74 -66.51 -29.62
CA THR A 980 14.40 -67.84 -29.09
C THR A 980 15.24 -68.20 -27.87
N MET A 981 14.63 -68.80 -26.85
CA MET A 981 15.31 -69.32 -25.67
C MET A 981 15.95 -70.69 -25.94
N ALA A 982 17.25 -70.82 -25.72
CA ALA A 982 17.97 -72.10 -25.86
C ALA A 982 17.62 -73.13 -24.77
N TYR A 983 17.25 -72.66 -23.56
CA TYR A 983 17.06 -73.52 -22.38
C TYR A 983 15.76 -73.17 -21.64
N THR A 984 14.61 -73.54 -22.23
CA THR A 984 13.31 -73.47 -21.56
C THR A 984 12.54 -74.79 -21.68
N SER A 985 11.84 -75.18 -20.61
CA SER A 985 10.91 -76.32 -20.59
C SER A 985 9.56 -76.00 -21.26
N SER A 986 9.25 -74.73 -21.51
CA SER A 986 8.03 -74.29 -22.21
C SER A 986 7.93 -74.90 -23.62
N GLN A 987 6.70 -75.14 -24.09
CA GLN A 987 6.45 -75.48 -25.49
C GLN A 987 6.71 -74.27 -26.42
N ASP A 988 6.41 -73.06 -25.94
CA ASP A 988 6.70 -71.81 -26.67
C ASP A 988 8.15 -71.38 -26.42
N LYS A 989 9.01 -71.61 -27.42
CA LYS A 989 10.46 -71.30 -27.39
C LYS A 989 10.78 -69.84 -27.67
N ARG A 990 9.81 -68.97 -27.98
CA ARG A 990 10.07 -67.54 -28.24
C ARG A 990 10.61 -66.87 -26.99
N ASN A 991 11.59 -65.98 -27.18
CA ASN A 991 12.15 -65.22 -26.07
C ASN A 991 11.19 -64.13 -25.61
N ARG A 992 11.25 -63.76 -24.33
CA ARG A 992 10.55 -62.61 -23.75
C ARG A 992 11.57 -61.58 -23.31
N LEU A 993 11.28 -60.32 -23.60
CA LEU A 993 12.06 -59.18 -23.21
C LEU A 993 11.31 -58.45 -22.09
N ILE A 994 11.97 -58.28 -20.95
CA ILE A 994 11.52 -57.45 -19.82
C ILE A 994 12.03 -56.03 -20.11
N LEU A 995 11.09 -55.09 -20.36
CA LEU A 995 11.37 -53.67 -20.51
C LEU A 995 11.16 -52.96 -19.17
N TYR A 996 12.16 -52.21 -18.70
CA TYR A 996 12.01 -51.36 -17.51
C TYR A 996 11.47 -49.98 -17.91
N THR A 997 10.41 -49.56 -17.22
CA THR A 997 9.53 -48.45 -17.63
C THR A 997 9.04 -47.66 -16.42
N THR A 998 8.34 -46.54 -16.64
CA THR A 998 7.60 -45.86 -15.57
C THR A 998 6.46 -45.03 -16.17
N GLY A 999 5.47 -44.68 -15.34
CA GLY A 999 4.37 -43.79 -15.69
C GLY A 999 3.17 -44.49 -16.33
N LEU A 1000 3.02 -45.80 -16.11
CA LEU A 1000 1.92 -46.63 -16.61
C LEU A 1000 0.77 -46.76 -15.60
N CYS A 1001 1.10 -47.16 -14.36
CA CYS A 1001 0.11 -47.73 -13.43
C CYS A 1001 -0.85 -46.74 -12.76
N SER A 1002 -0.75 -45.44 -13.02
CA SER A 1002 -1.54 -44.39 -12.35
C SER A 1002 -2.73 -43.85 -13.15
N GLY A 1003 -2.88 -44.24 -14.43
CA GLY A 1003 -4.00 -43.76 -15.27
C GLY A 1003 -4.40 -44.66 -16.43
N LEU A 1004 -3.75 -45.80 -16.64
CA LEU A 1004 -4.27 -46.84 -17.53
C LEU A 1004 -5.37 -47.64 -16.81
N THR A 1005 -6.38 -48.07 -17.57
CA THR A 1005 -7.48 -48.90 -17.07
C THR A 1005 -7.15 -50.38 -17.20
N ASN A 1006 -7.43 -51.18 -16.17
CA ASN A 1006 -7.48 -52.64 -16.29
C ASN A 1006 -8.85 -53.01 -16.87
N PHE A 1007 -8.88 -53.65 -18.04
CA PHE A 1007 -10.10 -54.13 -18.69
C PHE A 1007 -10.30 -55.66 -18.56
N ASP A 1008 -9.31 -56.41 -18.06
CA ASP A 1008 -9.34 -57.86 -17.94
C ASP A 1008 -8.63 -58.33 -16.66
N SER A 1009 -9.32 -58.21 -15.52
CA SER A 1009 -8.84 -58.72 -14.23
C SER A 1009 -8.74 -60.25 -14.13
N SER A 1010 -9.01 -60.99 -15.22
CA SER A 1010 -8.68 -62.42 -15.29
C SER A 1010 -7.21 -62.69 -15.63
N ASN A 1011 -6.49 -61.68 -16.14
CA ASN A 1011 -5.06 -61.76 -16.45
C ASN A 1011 -4.13 -61.18 -15.35
N ASP A 1012 -4.71 -60.69 -14.25
CA ASP A 1012 -4.02 -60.20 -13.05
C ASP A 1012 -3.06 -61.23 -12.43
N VAL A 1013 -1.92 -60.75 -11.92
CA VAL A 1013 -0.88 -61.61 -11.34
C VAL A 1013 -0.98 -61.63 -9.82
N THR A 1014 -1.32 -62.78 -9.24
CA THR A 1014 -1.30 -62.96 -7.78
C THR A 1014 0.12 -63.20 -7.28
N VAL A 1015 0.65 -62.30 -6.46
CA VAL A 1015 1.98 -62.41 -5.83
C VAL A 1015 1.81 -62.38 -4.31
N TYR A 1016 2.29 -63.44 -3.63
CA TYR A 1016 2.13 -63.64 -2.17
C TYR A 1016 0.69 -63.46 -1.63
N GLY A 1017 -0.32 -63.72 -2.46
CA GLY A 1017 -1.74 -63.58 -2.10
C GLY A 1017 -2.35 -62.19 -2.37
N VAL A 1018 -1.57 -61.25 -2.89
CA VAL A 1018 -2.04 -59.94 -3.37
C VAL A 1018 -2.25 -60.01 -4.88
N SER A 1019 -3.42 -59.61 -5.38
CA SER A 1019 -3.65 -59.44 -6.82
C SER A 1019 -2.97 -58.16 -7.29
N ILE A 1020 -2.07 -58.28 -8.26
CA ILE A 1020 -1.43 -57.14 -8.93
C ILE A 1020 -2.12 -56.93 -10.28
N PRO A 1021 -2.72 -55.75 -10.53
CA PRO A 1021 -3.30 -55.41 -11.82
C PRO A 1021 -2.30 -55.60 -12.95
N ASN A 1022 -2.70 -56.37 -13.95
CA ASN A 1022 -1.98 -56.48 -15.20
C ASN A 1022 -2.75 -55.66 -16.26
N LEU A 1023 -2.02 -54.86 -17.03
CA LEU A 1023 -2.50 -53.82 -17.93
C LEU A 1023 -2.14 -54.13 -19.38
N ALA A 1024 -1.83 -55.41 -19.67
CA ALA A 1024 -1.32 -55.87 -20.96
C ALA A 1024 -2.29 -55.60 -22.13
N GLU A 1025 -3.60 -55.55 -21.87
CA GLU A 1025 -4.64 -55.22 -22.84
C GLU A 1025 -4.79 -53.71 -23.08
N SER A 1026 -4.25 -52.86 -22.19
CA SER A 1026 -4.27 -51.39 -22.28
C SER A 1026 -3.04 -50.79 -22.98
N ILE A 1027 -2.08 -51.62 -23.42
CA ILE A 1027 -0.81 -51.16 -24.00
C ILE A 1027 -0.37 -52.03 -25.18
N ASN A 1028 0.13 -51.40 -26.24
CA ASN A 1028 0.84 -52.04 -27.35
C ASN A 1028 2.31 -51.64 -27.32
N VAL A 1029 3.19 -52.49 -27.86
CA VAL A 1029 4.61 -52.17 -28.03
C VAL A 1029 4.97 -52.30 -29.51
N GLU A 1030 5.21 -51.16 -30.16
CA GLU A 1030 5.73 -51.11 -31.52
C GLU A 1030 7.24 -51.35 -31.51
N ALA A 1031 7.69 -52.30 -32.33
CA ALA A 1031 9.09 -52.56 -32.63
C ALA A 1031 9.38 -52.20 -34.09
N ARG A 1032 10.20 -51.17 -34.32
CA ARG A 1032 10.55 -50.66 -35.66
C ARG A 1032 11.98 -51.04 -36.01
N THR A 1033 12.17 -51.67 -37.17
CA THR A 1033 13.49 -52.01 -37.70
C THR A 1033 14.18 -50.82 -38.36
N SER A 1034 15.49 -50.92 -38.60
CA SER A 1034 16.26 -49.99 -39.44
C SER A 1034 15.73 -49.84 -40.88
N SER A 1035 14.97 -50.81 -41.39
CA SER A 1035 14.25 -50.73 -42.67
C SER A 1035 12.89 -50.02 -42.59
N GLY A 1036 12.50 -49.52 -41.41
CA GLY A 1036 11.25 -48.81 -41.16
C GLY A 1036 10.01 -49.69 -40.94
N GLN A 1037 10.14 -51.01 -41.09
CA GLN A 1037 9.07 -51.99 -40.85
C GLN A 1037 8.70 -52.03 -39.36
N VAL A 1038 7.40 -52.07 -39.06
CA VAL A 1038 6.87 -52.09 -37.69
C VAL A 1038 6.23 -53.44 -37.38
N PHE A 1039 6.55 -53.98 -36.21
CA PHE A 1039 5.94 -55.16 -35.62
C PHE A 1039 5.24 -54.76 -34.31
N ASN A 1040 4.02 -55.22 -34.09
CA ASN A 1040 3.39 -55.14 -32.76
C ASN A 1040 3.82 -56.36 -31.94
N LEU A 1041 4.54 -56.14 -30.84
CA LEU A 1041 4.97 -57.22 -29.96
C LEU A 1041 3.82 -57.64 -29.05
N LYS A 1042 3.63 -58.96 -28.86
CA LYS A 1042 2.64 -59.45 -27.88
C LYS A 1042 3.11 -59.09 -26.48
N VAL A 1043 2.38 -58.23 -25.79
CA VAL A 1043 2.53 -57.99 -24.35
C VAL A 1043 1.94 -59.19 -23.60
N GLU A 1044 2.68 -59.73 -22.62
CA GLU A 1044 2.19 -60.78 -21.71
C GLU A 1044 2.03 -60.28 -20.26
N TYR A 1045 2.70 -59.17 -19.92
CA TYR A 1045 2.46 -58.42 -18.68
C TYR A 1045 2.78 -56.94 -18.89
N ALA A 1046 1.98 -56.05 -18.30
CA ALA A 1046 2.36 -54.65 -18.09
C ALA A 1046 1.83 -54.20 -16.72
N GLY A 1047 2.67 -53.58 -15.90
CA GLY A 1047 2.28 -53.18 -14.55
C GLY A 1047 3.49 -52.85 -13.68
N THR A 1048 3.29 -52.72 -12.37
CA THR A 1048 4.40 -52.45 -11.45
C THR A 1048 5.41 -53.60 -11.48
N GLN A 1049 6.70 -53.27 -11.30
CA GLN A 1049 7.76 -54.25 -11.15
C GLN A 1049 7.74 -54.94 -9.76
N GLY A 1050 7.18 -54.28 -8.74
CA GLY A 1050 6.92 -54.87 -7.42
C GLY A 1050 8.14 -55.01 -6.48
N SER A 1051 9.36 -54.73 -6.92
CA SER A 1051 10.57 -54.69 -6.06
C SER A 1051 11.19 -53.29 -5.94
N TRP A 1052 10.83 -52.37 -6.83
CA TRP A 1052 11.27 -50.96 -6.80
C TRP A 1052 10.06 -50.04 -6.94
N ILE A 1053 9.90 -49.13 -5.99
CA ILE A 1053 8.77 -48.19 -5.97
C ILE A 1053 8.81 -47.25 -7.19
N GLY A 1054 7.66 -47.13 -7.87
CA GLY A 1054 7.49 -46.34 -9.09
C GLY A 1054 8.10 -46.93 -10.36
N LEU A 1055 8.80 -48.07 -10.25
CA LEU A 1055 9.29 -48.81 -11.41
C LEU A 1055 8.17 -49.70 -11.96
N ASP A 1056 7.87 -49.52 -13.24
CA ASP A 1056 6.94 -50.35 -14.00
C ASP A 1056 7.74 -51.30 -14.92
N GLN A 1057 7.17 -52.44 -15.28
CA GLN A 1057 7.75 -53.39 -16.23
C GLN A 1057 6.75 -53.77 -17.32
N VAL A 1058 7.23 -53.97 -18.54
CA VAL A 1058 6.45 -54.46 -19.68
C VAL A 1058 7.16 -55.66 -20.30
N ASN A 1059 6.51 -56.82 -20.27
CA ASN A 1059 7.07 -58.09 -20.76
C ASN A 1059 6.49 -58.39 -22.15
N VAL A 1060 7.35 -58.43 -23.17
CA VAL A 1060 6.97 -58.63 -24.57
C VAL A 1060 7.58 -59.89 -25.18
N VAL A 1061 6.80 -60.63 -25.98
CA VAL A 1061 7.31 -61.77 -26.76
C VAL A 1061 8.01 -61.27 -28.02
N LEU A 1062 9.24 -61.72 -28.26
CA LEU A 1062 9.95 -61.46 -29.51
C LEU A 1062 9.42 -62.40 -30.63
N PRO A 1063 8.87 -61.87 -31.73
CA PRO A 1063 8.49 -62.66 -32.89
C PRO A 1063 9.75 -63.20 -33.62
N PRO A 1064 9.74 -64.45 -34.13
CA PRO A 1064 10.84 -65.01 -34.92
C PRO A 1064 11.27 -64.14 -36.12
N GLU A 1065 10.35 -63.34 -36.65
CA GLU A 1065 10.51 -62.42 -37.77
C GLU A 1065 11.50 -61.26 -37.48
N LEU A 1066 11.83 -60.98 -36.21
CA LEU A 1066 12.86 -60.00 -35.83
C LEU A 1066 14.28 -60.59 -35.81
N LYS A 1067 14.47 -61.87 -36.13
CA LYS A 1067 15.79 -62.51 -36.11
C LYS A 1067 16.76 -61.80 -37.07
N GLY A 1068 17.92 -61.41 -36.56
CA GLY A 1068 18.96 -60.70 -37.30
C GLY A 1068 18.62 -59.24 -37.64
N ALA A 1069 17.56 -58.66 -37.07
CA ALA A 1069 17.15 -57.29 -37.36
C ALA A 1069 18.17 -56.22 -36.90
N GLY A 1070 19.13 -56.59 -36.04
CA GLY A 1070 20.12 -55.65 -35.50
C GLY A 1070 19.47 -54.65 -34.56
N THR A 1071 19.71 -53.37 -34.75
CA THR A 1071 19.09 -52.32 -33.92
C THR A 1071 17.61 -52.15 -34.26
N VAL A 1072 16.77 -52.33 -33.26
CA VAL A 1072 15.30 -52.18 -33.30
C VAL A 1072 14.91 -51.08 -32.31
N GLU A 1073 14.13 -50.11 -32.78
CA GLU A 1073 13.50 -49.08 -31.96
C GLU A 1073 12.22 -49.61 -31.31
N LEU A 1074 12.01 -49.34 -30.03
CA LEU A 1074 10.81 -49.70 -29.27
C LEU A 1074 10.04 -48.45 -28.86
N THR A 1075 8.71 -48.53 -28.92
CA THR A 1075 7.80 -47.48 -28.42
C THR A 1075 6.57 -48.12 -27.77
N LEU A 1076 6.24 -47.69 -26.54
CA LEU A 1076 4.99 -48.03 -25.87
C LEU A 1076 3.86 -47.15 -26.42
N VAL A 1077 2.68 -47.73 -26.63
CA VAL A 1077 1.51 -47.03 -27.19
C VAL A 1077 0.26 -47.38 -26.39
N ALA A 1078 -0.47 -46.38 -25.93
CA ALA A 1078 -1.72 -46.53 -25.18
C ALA A 1078 -2.74 -45.49 -25.68
N GLY A 1079 -3.72 -45.95 -26.48
CA GLY A 1079 -4.61 -45.05 -27.22
C GLY A 1079 -3.82 -44.14 -28.18
N SER A 1080 -3.91 -42.82 -27.96
CA SER A 1080 -3.13 -41.81 -28.68
C SER A 1080 -1.78 -41.46 -28.02
N LEU A 1081 -1.52 -41.95 -26.80
CA LEU A 1081 -0.29 -41.67 -26.06
C LEU A 1081 0.85 -42.59 -26.51
N ARG A 1082 2.08 -42.05 -26.55
CA ARG A 1082 3.30 -42.78 -26.95
C ARG A 1082 4.45 -42.44 -26.01
N SER A 1083 5.32 -43.41 -25.72
CA SER A 1083 6.55 -43.18 -24.96
C SER A 1083 7.64 -42.49 -25.80
N ASN A 1084 8.79 -42.20 -25.17
CA ASN A 1084 10.05 -42.05 -25.87
C ASN A 1084 10.43 -43.32 -26.66
N THR A 1085 11.32 -43.16 -27.64
CA THR A 1085 11.93 -44.25 -28.40
C THR A 1085 13.22 -44.72 -27.74
N ALA A 1086 13.31 -46.02 -27.45
CA ALA A 1086 14.52 -46.66 -26.91
C ALA A 1086 14.96 -47.84 -27.79
N THR A 1087 16.26 -48.11 -27.91
CA THR A 1087 16.79 -49.13 -28.82
C THR A 1087 17.16 -50.43 -28.13
N VAL A 1088 16.95 -51.57 -28.82
CA VAL A 1088 17.50 -52.88 -28.46
C VAL A 1088 18.22 -53.49 -29.66
N ASN A 1089 19.13 -54.43 -29.42
CA ASN A 1089 19.85 -55.12 -30.48
C ASN A 1089 19.45 -56.60 -30.52
N ILE A 1090 19.01 -57.09 -31.69
CA ILE A 1090 18.48 -58.43 -31.92
C ILE A 1090 19.39 -59.21 -32.89
N LYS A 1091 19.71 -60.46 -32.53
CA LYS A 1091 20.53 -61.42 -33.28
C LYS A 1091 19.71 -62.31 -34.21
#